data_AF-A0A939XRV0-F1
#
_entry.id   AF-A0A939XRV0-F1
#
_cell.length_a   1.000
_cell.length_b   1.000
_cell.length_c   1.000
_cell.angle_alpha   90.00
_cell.angle_beta   90.00
_cell.angle_gamma   90.00
#
_symmetry.space_group_name_H-M   'P 1'
#
loop_
_entity.id
_entity.type
_entity.pdbx_description
1 polymer ?
#
loop_
_entity_poly.entity_id
_entity_poly.type
_entity_poly.pdbx_seq_one_letter_code
_entity_poly.pdbx_strand_id
1 'polypeptide(L)'
;MKKIFLLAVAAIMAAGALQAKTADELRVYLNPGHGSWGPNDRPMATISYPMLPETGRPDTCGFYESNTNLWKSLQTRLELMKMGVKSENITMSRWKNGPYPYVAGAEDAEMYNRPLSEICEEVEIGNYDMFLSHHSNALNDGTATNYPLMLYRGYDGVDGDLTVGSRDRAMTCWPIFYTNEIDPMTNYSPSSPNVRGDISFYGSSSTRVDPVTGIAYTGYLGVLKHGAPGFLVEGYFHTYQPARHRALNIDYCHQEGIRIARGIAEYFDLTPYNKGYIMGTVKDVHNHLVHNLYNYNAGTMDQWAPINGAVVTLSKNGQTVATYTTDNNYNGVFVFEDLDPGTYTISVTAEGFKPLGEYTAPTVDSQWQEWITKATGNIVVEANKTTYEVPFLEATDYVIPDDLYQNYPEPELPSYISAPTKLDLVRDEGTEYDLDGTIKRMLVRGDTTVVLTNAEDGTPHLYLINNVDKVIVKELSIDGIAPAEPNNVGFYSRLTDICFTADNQLVGMNSVQTQYSSDYVDAGYQRGTLRLFKWADFDSDPVEWVTSMSSANFYRYRPQALAIDGAGDECLVTVIGTNGSSAVGGMRFLKLSVVNNQITSTIYTEQTINATSNFTLPKIGEPVLTLSPRNDDNVVLDGDQILPFEVATAKTNGTNSVVVGRLDDVEEDAPAVGVSFFKYAQHQYMVTPYIAQERDDNPMVGGIKLYDITAGMDQAALVATTNTDLAPLATQFMSTGAAVKGADINLYLMQDNKITKWQALAKEQPGVPGVYAYGLECYNDNNSICIFNFNANADAQNAYITFYDSEGNELGSVDVPNVTEGLNTFELQYSDIPANAGETITWSVTLEGEPITTIQRINPRGQNYSGQLFVAVDKSPKSPKMGTIYAGNRVGSGSASNGVYVCDVMGQRVSDDLYRGGHGWGSNYRMSIDENGKLYVPDWGDGASGVYIADPEDIAGTWTEFFIGTRQSSGLIVNDGQNVGSSTPGVGIGGTGANTKLYVYLEDFGNGVGVYNIGQADGSIVDTWATAPNQYYDIGAWQLNTNGNVVADPGGRGVWVSQYRSAGNNASGVPSLMFVDNDGNVKFNSGKAPYNAMLNGSDRAGFAINDASDMLVINDGSGVLQFYDLTWGRDGSTPDITPKYSYVADARNSAGSIFQMAFDYAGNLVCAGGNIGIYSLPTDENIHTTPATGDFEMIVIPTAVTETSVAKTIVSERYYDIRGIEYSQPVKGVNIIVRTYSDGSTQSIKVIK
;
A
#
# COMPACT_ATOMS: atom_id res chain seq x y z
N MET A 1 18.47 72.47 31.84
CA MET A 1 18.08 71.04 31.89
C MET A 1 17.89 70.38 30.53
N LYS A 2 17.37 71.04 29.48
CA LYS A 2 17.20 70.42 28.14
C LYS A 2 18.48 70.14 27.32
N LYS A 3 19.63 70.78 27.63
CA LYS A 3 20.92 70.54 26.91
C LYS A 3 21.74 69.36 27.45
N ILE A 4 21.52 68.92 28.69
CA ILE A 4 22.24 67.77 29.29
C ILE A 4 21.54 66.46 28.93
N PHE A 5 20.21 66.46 28.76
CA PHE A 5 19.46 65.29 28.28
C PHE A 5 19.74 64.96 26.80
N LEU A 6 19.95 65.96 25.94
CA LEU A 6 20.29 65.71 24.53
C LEU A 6 21.74 65.23 24.32
N LEU A 7 22.68 65.61 25.19
CA LEU A 7 24.05 65.08 25.18
C LEU A 7 24.14 63.66 25.75
N ALA A 8 23.31 63.31 26.73
CA ALA A 8 23.20 61.95 27.25
C ALA A 8 22.52 60.99 26.24
N VAL A 9 21.48 61.44 25.52
CA VAL A 9 20.82 60.63 24.49
C VAL A 9 21.70 60.49 23.23
N ALA A 10 22.48 61.51 22.85
CA ALA A 10 23.46 61.39 21.75
C ALA A 10 24.65 60.48 22.13
N ALA A 11 25.09 60.46 23.39
CA ALA A 11 26.12 59.53 23.86
C ALA A 11 25.60 58.09 24.01
N ILE A 12 24.32 57.88 24.31
CA ILE A 12 23.69 56.55 24.38
C ILE A 12 23.37 56.03 22.96
N MET A 13 23.01 56.90 22.01
CA MET A 13 22.88 56.51 20.60
C MET A 13 24.24 56.36 19.87
N ALA A 14 25.32 56.93 20.40
CA ALA A 14 26.70 56.67 19.94
C ALA A 14 27.35 55.45 20.63
N ALA A 15 26.82 54.98 21.76
CA ALA A 15 27.24 53.73 22.41
C ALA A 15 26.51 52.49 21.86
N GLY A 16 25.43 52.68 21.09
CA GLY A 16 24.66 51.62 20.40
C GLY A 16 25.19 51.24 19.01
N ALA A 17 26.39 51.70 18.64
CA ALA A 17 27.07 51.31 17.41
C ALA A 17 28.55 51.04 17.71
N LEU A 18 28.85 49.96 18.45
CA LEU A 18 30.06 49.23 18.14
C LEU A 18 29.88 48.77 16.70
N GLN A 19 30.57 49.39 15.74
CA GLN A 19 30.60 48.91 14.36
C GLN A 19 30.90 47.40 14.41
N ALA A 20 30.00 46.59 13.87
CA ALA A 20 30.30 45.19 13.61
C ALA A 20 31.60 45.16 12.80
N LYS A 21 32.60 44.40 13.28
CA LYS A 21 33.86 44.27 12.57
C LYS A 21 33.59 43.72 11.18
N THR A 22 34.13 44.38 10.16
CA THR A 22 34.07 43.87 8.80
C THR A 22 34.93 42.60 8.69
N ALA A 23 34.70 41.77 7.67
CA ALA A 23 35.49 40.54 7.45
C ALA A 23 37.01 40.80 7.43
N ASP A 24 37.41 41.95 6.88
CA ASP A 24 38.80 42.44 6.82
C ASP A 24 39.43 42.78 8.18
N GLU A 25 38.62 42.98 9.21
CA GLU A 25 39.02 43.37 10.58
C GLU A 25 38.89 42.22 11.58
N LEU A 26 38.18 41.15 11.21
CA LEU A 26 37.93 39.99 12.08
C LEU A 26 39.21 39.17 12.29
N ARG A 27 39.60 38.94 13.54
CA ARG A 27 40.77 38.14 13.92
C ARG A 27 40.34 36.82 14.55
N VAL A 28 40.76 35.70 13.95
CA VAL A 28 40.35 34.36 14.36
C VAL A 28 41.56 33.55 14.79
N TYR A 29 41.46 32.89 15.95
CA TYR A 29 42.44 31.92 16.41
C TYR A 29 41.85 30.51 16.34
N LEU A 30 42.49 29.65 15.55
CA LEU A 30 42.11 28.26 15.40
C LEU A 30 43.14 27.37 16.11
N ASN A 31 42.66 26.55 17.03
CA ASN A 31 43.47 25.56 17.73
C ASN A 31 43.05 24.16 17.28
N PRO A 32 43.79 23.52 16.36
CA PRO A 32 43.68 22.09 16.18
C PRO A 32 44.19 21.39 17.46
N GLY A 33 43.30 20.75 18.22
CA GLY A 33 43.66 20.04 19.45
C GLY A 33 44.75 18.98 19.23
N HIS A 34 45.55 18.73 20.26
CA HIS A 34 46.66 17.75 20.24
C HIS A 34 47.73 18.11 19.18
N GLY A 35 48.49 17.16 18.65
CA GLY A 35 49.52 17.43 17.64
C GLY A 35 50.58 16.35 17.49
N SER A 36 50.91 15.62 18.57
CA SER A 36 51.87 14.51 18.49
C SER A 36 51.21 13.15 18.65
N TRP A 37 51.58 12.18 17.80
CA TRP A 37 51.00 10.83 17.69
C TRP A 37 51.30 9.86 18.86
N GLY A 38 51.30 10.39 20.08
CA GLY A 38 51.51 9.67 21.34
C GLY A 38 50.23 9.15 21.99
N PRO A 39 50.31 8.60 23.22
CA PRO A 39 49.13 8.11 23.95
C PRO A 39 48.06 9.19 24.16
N ASN A 40 48.47 10.44 24.37
CA ASN A 40 47.56 11.56 24.62
C ASN A 40 46.72 11.95 23.39
N ASP A 41 47.04 11.41 22.23
CA ASP A 41 46.35 11.66 20.95
C ASP A 41 45.32 10.56 20.61
N ARG A 42 45.08 9.67 21.58
CA ARG A 42 44.03 8.63 21.55
C ARG A 42 44.01 7.84 20.22
N PRO A 43 45.13 7.20 19.84
CA PRO A 43 45.14 6.33 18.66
C PRO A 43 44.13 5.21 18.82
N MET A 44 43.35 4.93 17.77
CA MET A 44 42.31 3.89 17.77
C MET A 44 42.40 3.03 16.52
N ALA A 45 42.11 1.73 16.67
CA ALA A 45 42.14 0.78 15.56
C ALA A 45 40.95 0.97 14.61
N THR A 46 41.19 0.78 13.32
CA THR A 46 40.14 0.68 12.29
C THR A 46 40.37 -0.58 11.47
N ILE A 47 39.40 -0.98 10.65
CA ILE A 47 39.55 -2.17 9.79
C ILE A 47 40.77 -2.00 8.87
N SER A 48 40.93 -0.84 8.24
CA SER A 48 42.04 -0.58 7.31
C SER A 48 43.38 -0.32 8.01
N TYR A 49 43.36 0.21 9.24
CA TYR A 49 44.57 0.52 10.02
C TYR A 49 44.45 -0.04 11.43
N PRO A 50 44.81 -1.32 11.64
CA PRO A 50 44.82 -1.94 12.97
C PRO A 50 45.98 -1.42 13.83
N MET A 51 45.98 -1.74 15.12
CA MET A 51 47.14 -1.47 15.98
C MET A 51 48.33 -2.31 15.54
N LEU A 52 49.46 -1.66 15.24
CA LEU A 52 50.71 -2.34 14.93
C LEU A 52 51.32 -2.95 16.20
N PRO A 53 51.77 -4.22 16.19
CA PRO A 53 52.38 -4.86 17.34
C PRO A 53 53.61 -4.11 17.90
N GLU A 54 54.39 -3.45 17.03
CA GLU A 54 55.65 -2.81 17.39
C GLU A 54 55.45 -1.48 18.11
N THR A 55 54.38 -0.74 17.78
CA THR A 55 54.12 0.60 18.31
C THR A 55 52.92 0.66 19.25
N GLY A 56 52.05 -0.36 19.25
CA GLY A 56 50.76 -0.36 19.94
C GLY A 56 49.80 0.71 19.42
N ARG A 57 50.00 1.19 18.19
CA ARG A 57 49.30 2.32 17.54
C ARG A 57 49.09 1.99 16.06
N PRO A 58 48.14 2.62 15.36
CA PRO A 58 48.06 2.48 13.92
C PRO A 58 49.23 3.19 13.24
N ASP A 59 49.41 2.99 11.93
CA ASP A 59 50.41 3.71 11.14
C ASP A 59 50.00 5.18 10.90
N THR A 60 50.82 5.92 10.13
CA THR A 60 50.58 7.35 9.83
C THR A 60 49.27 7.66 9.10
N CYS A 61 48.65 6.67 8.48
CA CYS A 61 47.37 6.79 7.77
C CYS A 61 46.17 6.43 8.66
N GLY A 62 46.41 5.85 9.83
CA GLY A 62 45.34 5.48 10.76
C GLY A 62 44.78 6.63 11.59
N PHE A 63 43.84 6.28 12.46
CA PHE A 63 43.12 7.26 13.25
C PHE A 63 43.97 7.82 14.40
N TYR A 64 44.11 9.14 14.37
CA TYR A 64 44.63 9.97 15.45
C TYR A 64 43.73 11.19 15.58
N GLU A 65 43.37 11.57 16.81
CA GLU A 65 42.52 12.74 17.04
C GLU A 65 43.13 14.01 16.42
N SER A 66 44.45 14.20 16.58
CA SER A 66 45.21 15.32 16.02
C SER A 66 45.15 15.43 14.48
N ASN A 67 45.02 14.31 13.76
CA ASN A 67 44.89 14.32 12.29
C ASN A 67 43.59 15.00 11.90
N THR A 68 42.48 14.52 12.45
CA THR A 68 41.15 15.04 12.13
C THR A 68 41.00 16.50 12.59
N ASN A 69 41.52 16.85 13.78
CA ASN A 69 41.49 18.22 14.29
C ASN A 69 42.24 19.20 13.39
N LEU A 70 43.38 18.77 12.82
CA LEU A 70 44.16 19.56 11.89
C LEU A 70 43.39 19.81 10.59
N TRP A 71 42.84 18.75 9.98
CA TRP A 71 42.06 18.86 8.74
C TRP A 71 40.85 19.76 8.90
N LYS A 72 40.09 19.60 9.99
CA LYS A 72 38.95 20.46 10.33
C LYS A 72 39.36 21.93 10.41
N SER A 73 40.43 22.23 11.15
CA SER A 73 40.88 23.61 11.36
C SER A 73 41.46 24.24 10.09
N LEU A 74 42.18 23.46 9.27
CA LEU A 74 42.67 23.92 7.97
C LEU A 74 41.51 24.28 7.05
N GLN A 75 40.44 23.49 7.05
CA GLN A 75 39.26 23.80 6.26
C GLN A 75 38.49 25.00 6.81
N THR A 76 38.28 25.09 8.13
CA THR A 76 37.67 26.27 8.76
C THR A 76 38.39 27.55 8.33
N ARG A 77 39.73 27.53 8.31
CA ARG A 77 40.55 28.63 7.82
C ARG A 77 40.27 28.97 6.36
N LEU A 78 40.27 27.97 5.47
CA LEU A 78 40.06 28.17 4.03
C LEU A 78 38.68 28.76 3.75
N GLU A 79 37.63 28.28 4.42
CA GLU A 79 36.26 28.78 4.23
C GLU A 79 36.08 30.19 4.76
N LEU A 80 36.67 30.54 5.91
CA LEU A 80 36.66 31.92 6.40
C LEU A 80 37.34 32.87 5.42
N MET A 81 38.41 32.43 4.74
CA MET A 81 39.05 33.22 3.67
C MET A 81 38.12 33.39 2.45
N LYS A 82 37.38 32.35 2.05
CA LYS A 82 36.35 32.44 0.99
C LYS A 82 35.23 33.43 1.37
N MET A 83 34.96 33.61 2.67
CA MET A 83 33.97 34.54 3.22
C MET A 83 34.55 35.94 3.52
N GLY A 84 35.79 36.22 3.10
CA GLY A 84 36.40 37.54 3.14
C GLY A 84 37.32 37.82 4.33
N VAL A 85 37.55 36.86 5.24
CA VAL A 85 38.51 37.04 6.34
C VAL A 85 39.94 36.97 5.80
N LYS A 86 40.76 37.98 6.14
CA LYS A 86 42.15 38.04 5.68
C LYS A 86 42.99 36.91 6.24
N SER A 87 43.83 36.33 5.38
CA SER A 87 44.75 35.25 5.74
C SER A 87 45.66 35.60 6.92
N GLU A 88 46.13 36.85 7.00
CA GLU A 88 46.96 37.37 8.09
C GLU A 88 46.20 37.59 9.42
N ASN A 89 44.87 37.57 9.39
CA ASN A 89 44.03 37.68 10.59
C ASN A 89 43.63 36.31 11.16
N ILE A 90 43.97 35.20 10.49
CA ILE A 90 43.67 33.84 10.96
C ILE A 90 44.97 33.17 11.42
N THR A 91 45.09 32.96 12.72
CA THR A 91 46.23 32.28 13.34
C THR A 91 45.86 30.85 13.66
N MET A 92 46.78 29.92 13.42
CA MET A 92 46.65 28.52 13.85
C MET A 92 47.70 28.18 14.89
N SER A 93 47.31 27.45 15.94
CA SER A 93 48.26 27.02 16.96
C SER A 93 49.33 26.09 16.38
N ARG A 94 48.98 25.26 15.39
CA ARG A 94 49.91 24.34 14.70
C ARG A 94 49.49 24.04 13.26
N TRP A 95 50.43 23.50 12.49
CA TRP A 95 50.29 23.21 11.06
C TRP A 95 50.65 21.79 10.65
N LYS A 96 51.17 20.98 11.58
CA LYS A 96 51.68 19.63 11.33
C LYS A 96 51.38 18.70 12.50
N ASN A 97 51.49 17.39 12.24
CA ASN A 97 51.44 16.31 13.23
C ASN A 97 52.73 15.49 13.19
N GLY A 98 53.00 14.73 14.25
CA GLY A 98 54.10 13.76 14.34
C GLY A 98 54.82 13.79 15.69
N PRO A 99 56.01 13.20 15.83
CA PRO A 99 56.68 12.33 14.86
C PRO A 99 56.06 10.92 14.84
N TYR A 100 56.31 10.18 13.75
CA TYR A 100 56.07 8.73 13.66
C TYR A 100 57.41 7.98 13.47
N PRO A 101 57.62 6.84 14.17
CA PRO A 101 56.82 6.37 15.30
C PRO A 101 56.97 7.30 16.51
N TYR A 102 55.93 7.41 17.35
CA TYR A 102 56.07 8.05 18.66
C TYR A 102 56.99 7.19 19.55
N VAL A 103 58.02 7.81 20.11
CA VAL A 103 58.93 7.18 21.07
C VAL A 103 58.88 7.95 22.38
N ALA A 104 58.44 7.29 23.45
CA ALA A 104 58.31 7.93 24.77
C ALA A 104 59.67 8.47 25.26
N GLY A 105 59.72 9.77 25.57
CA GLY A 105 60.91 10.44 26.08
C GLY A 105 61.94 10.88 25.02
N ALA A 106 61.66 10.71 23.73
CA ALA A 106 62.48 11.30 22.67
C ALA A 106 62.39 12.84 22.70
N GLU A 107 63.44 13.53 22.22
CA GLU A 107 63.53 15.00 22.22
C GLU A 107 62.40 15.65 21.40
N ASP A 108 61.93 14.96 20.37
CA ASP A 108 60.85 15.39 19.47
C ASP A 108 59.48 14.75 19.78
N ALA A 109 59.36 13.94 20.85
CA ALA A 109 58.13 13.21 21.16
C ALA A 109 56.88 14.09 21.31
N GLU A 110 57.09 15.34 21.74
CA GLU A 110 56.04 16.35 21.94
C GLU A 110 56.16 17.53 20.96
N MET A 111 56.96 17.39 19.88
CA MET A 111 57.33 18.49 18.95
C MET A 111 56.14 19.31 18.44
N TYR A 112 54.99 18.68 18.24
CA TYR A 112 53.78 19.33 17.73
C TYR A 112 52.67 19.49 18.78
N ASN A 113 52.86 18.99 20.00
CA ASN A 113 51.97 19.23 21.14
C ASN A 113 52.36 20.53 21.83
N ARG A 114 51.70 21.63 21.44
CA ARG A 114 51.97 22.94 22.04
C ARG A 114 51.47 23.02 23.49
N PRO A 115 52.26 23.57 24.43
CA PRO A 115 51.79 23.84 25.78
C PRO A 115 50.56 24.75 25.78
N LEU A 116 49.52 24.34 26.52
CA LEU A 116 48.26 25.12 26.58
C LEU A 116 48.47 26.54 27.10
N SER A 117 49.43 26.74 28.01
CA SER A 117 49.78 28.08 28.51
C SER A 117 50.31 28.99 27.41
N GLU A 118 51.15 28.47 26.50
CA GLU A 118 51.69 29.25 25.37
C GLU A 118 50.60 29.62 24.37
N ILE A 119 49.66 28.69 24.10
CA ILE A 119 48.49 28.99 23.27
C ILE A 119 47.68 30.12 23.90
N CYS A 120 47.38 30.06 25.19
CA CYS A 120 46.63 31.11 25.87
C CYS A 120 47.37 32.47 25.86
N GLU A 121 48.71 32.47 26.00
CA GLU A 121 49.53 33.69 25.89
C GLU A 121 49.47 34.28 24.48
N GLU A 122 49.58 33.44 23.45
CA GLU A 122 49.49 33.82 22.04
C GLU A 122 48.12 34.41 21.71
N VAL A 123 47.05 33.80 22.24
CA VAL A 123 45.66 34.28 22.10
C VAL A 123 45.50 35.64 22.77
N GLU A 124 46.03 35.81 23.98
CA GLU A 124 45.93 37.06 24.74
C GLU A 124 46.67 38.21 24.06
N ILE A 125 47.93 38.00 23.66
CA ILE A 125 48.74 38.98 22.92
C ILE A 125 48.08 39.31 21.58
N GLY A 126 47.50 38.30 20.94
CA GLY A 126 46.89 38.43 19.63
C GLY A 126 45.54 39.13 19.63
N ASN A 127 44.88 39.40 20.76
CA ASN A 127 43.60 40.13 20.83
C ASN A 127 42.60 39.69 19.75
N TYR A 128 42.28 38.39 19.74
CA TYR A 128 41.38 37.76 18.77
C TYR A 128 39.90 37.94 19.12
N ASP A 129 39.05 37.96 18.09
CA ASP A 129 37.59 38.13 18.19
C ASP A 129 36.83 36.81 18.32
N MET A 130 37.47 35.74 17.84
CA MET A 130 36.96 34.37 17.85
C MET A 130 38.11 33.41 18.16
N PHE A 131 37.94 32.62 19.20
CA PHE A 131 38.77 31.45 19.49
C PHE A 131 37.97 30.17 19.21
N LEU A 132 38.57 29.22 18.50
CA LEU A 132 37.98 27.91 18.24
C LEU A 132 38.99 26.81 18.50
N SER A 133 38.64 25.82 19.31
CA SER A 133 39.43 24.59 19.46
C SER A 133 38.68 23.41 18.87
N HIS A 134 39.22 22.76 17.83
CA HIS A 134 38.63 21.55 17.22
C HIS A 134 39.12 20.28 17.93
N HIS A 135 38.18 19.41 18.29
CA HIS A 135 38.40 18.12 18.94
C HIS A 135 37.43 17.04 18.45
N SER A 136 37.65 15.81 18.92
CA SER A 136 36.67 14.70 18.86
C SER A 136 36.62 13.96 20.19
N ASN A 137 35.46 13.41 20.51
CA ASN A 137 35.16 12.91 21.85
C ASN A 137 35.36 11.40 22.00
N ALA A 138 35.36 10.92 23.24
CA ALA A 138 35.48 9.51 23.58
C ALA A 138 34.61 9.12 24.79
N LEU A 139 34.10 7.90 24.78
CA LEU A 139 33.52 7.22 25.95
C LEU A 139 34.16 5.84 26.15
N ASN A 140 33.45 4.76 25.81
CA ASN A 140 33.98 3.40 25.75
C ASN A 140 33.99 2.97 24.27
N ASP A 141 35.04 2.28 23.83
CA ASP A 141 35.14 1.87 22.43
C ASP A 141 34.02 0.91 22.03
N GLY A 142 33.42 1.13 20.87
CA GLY A 142 32.33 0.31 20.34
C GLY A 142 30.93 0.63 20.90
N THR A 143 30.76 1.68 21.71
CA THR A 143 29.42 2.08 22.15
C THR A 143 28.65 2.80 21.04
N ALA A 144 27.32 2.74 21.10
CA ALA A 144 26.41 3.50 20.22
C ALA A 144 26.33 5.01 20.56
N THR A 145 27.25 5.54 21.38
CA THR A 145 27.23 6.95 21.81
C THR A 145 27.91 7.82 20.77
N ASN A 146 27.16 8.72 20.12
CA ASN A 146 27.71 9.67 19.18
C ASN A 146 26.89 10.97 19.20
N TYR A 147 27.46 12.08 19.65
CA TYR A 147 26.84 13.40 19.59
C TYR A 147 27.89 14.50 19.73
N PRO A 148 27.63 15.72 19.23
CA PRO A 148 28.55 16.82 19.43
C PRO A 148 28.42 17.49 20.81
N LEU A 149 29.47 18.20 21.20
CA LEU A 149 29.53 19.00 22.42
C LEU A 149 30.32 20.28 22.16
N MET A 150 29.72 21.44 22.49
CA MET A 150 30.42 22.73 22.43
C MET A 150 30.61 23.28 23.85
N LEU A 151 31.86 23.56 24.22
CA LEU A 151 32.26 24.00 25.56
C LEU A 151 32.81 25.43 25.52
N TYR A 152 32.23 26.32 26.32
CA TYR A 152 32.77 27.66 26.56
C TYR A 152 33.29 27.79 27.99
N ARG A 153 34.17 28.76 28.23
CA ARG A 153 34.70 29.01 29.58
C ARG A 153 33.61 29.58 30.49
N GLY A 154 33.20 28.85 31.52
CA GLY A 154 32.24 29.34 32.51
C GLY A 154 31.24 28.28 33.00
N TYR A 155 30.05 28.75 33.36
CA TYR A 155 28.96 27.96 33.92
C TYR A 155 27.82 27.81 32.92
N ASP A 156 27.02 26.77 33.06
CA ASP A 156 25.80 26.60 32.27
C ASP A 156 24.77 27.72 32.53
N GLY A 157 24.08 28.13 31.47
CA GLY A 157 22.98 29.10 31.56
C GLY A 157 23.23 30.38 30.76
N VAL A 158 22.20 31.21 30.66
CA VAL A 158 22.31 32.58 30.09
C VAL A 158 23.23 33.39 31.01
N ASP A 159 24.14 34.17 30.42
CA ASP A 159 25.18 34.96 31.11
C ASP A 159 26.19 34.14 31.95
N GLY A 160 26.26 32.82 31.73
CA GLY A 160 27.17 31.93 32.45
C GLY A 160 28.62 31.96 31.96
N ASP A 161 28.89 32.58 30.82
CA ASP A 161 30.22 32.66 30.21
C ASP A 161 31.13 33.68 30.89
N LEU A 162 32.33 33.23 31.30
CA LEU A 162 33.33 34.09 31.93
C LEU A 162 34.14 34.90 30.92
N THR A 163 34.02 34.57 29.63
CA THR A 163 34.42 35.44 28.52
C THR A 163 33.15 35.78 27.74
N VAL A 164 32.64 37.01 27.94
CA VAL A 164 31.34 37.45 27.40
C VAL A 164 31.22 37.24 25.88
N GLY A 165 30.09 36.67 25.47
CA GLY A 165 29.73 36.35 24.09
C GLY A 165 30.22 34.99 23.61
N SER A 166 30.87 34.19 24.45
CA SER A 166 31.36 32.85 24.07
C SER A 166 30.21 31.86 23.92
N ARG A 167 29.23 31.93 24.83
CA ARG A 167 28.02 31.10 24.76
C ARG A 167 27.23 31.42 23.50
N ASP A 168 27.03 32.70 23.19
CA ASP A 168 26.23 33.12 22.04
C ASP A 168 26.85 32.64 20.72
N ARG A 169 28.18 32.71 20.58
CA ARG A 169 28.90 32.14 19.43
C ARG A 169 28.64 30.64 19.27
N ALA A 170 28.75 29.87 20.36
CA ALA A 170 28.50 28.43 20.35
C ALA A 170 27.02 28.12 20.01
N MET A 171 26.08 28.88 20.58
CA MET A 171 24.65 28.74 20.32
C MET A 171 24.28 29.07 18.88
N THR A 172 24.92 30.07 18.25
CA THR A 172 24.73 30.40 16.83
C THR A 172 25.32 29.32 15.93
N CYS A 173 26.48 28.76 16.28
CA CYS A 173 27.11 27.71 15.49
C CYS A 173 26.36 26.37 15.58
N TRP A 174 25.77 26.04 16.72
CA TRP A 174 25.14 24.74 16.98
C TRP A 174 24.16 24.26 15.91
N PRO A 175 23.08 25.01 15.56
CA PRO A 175 22.09 24.51 14.59
C PRO A 175 22.64 24.36 13.17
N ILE A 176 23.73 25.06 12.82
CA ILE A 176 24.41 24.96 11.51
C ILE A 176 25.40 23.80 11.51
N PHE A 177 26.03 23.54 12.66
CA PHE A 177 26.96 22.45 12.88
C PHE A 177 26.28 21.08 12.89
N TYR A 178 25.14 21.00 13.59
CA TYR A 178 24.45 19.75 13.85
C TYR A 178 23.94 19.11 12.55
N THR A 179 24.33 17.87 12.30
CA THR A 179 23.81 17.04 11.21
C THR A 179 23.50 15.64 11.74
N ASN A 180 22.46 15.02 11.20
CA ASN A 180 22.07 13.64 11.47
C ASN A 180 21.90 12.83 10.17
N GLU A 181 22.36 13.38 9.05
CA GLU A 181 22.09 12.85 7.70
C GLU A 181 22.97 11.63 7.43
N ILE A 182 24.30 11.82 7.42
CA ILE A 182 25.27 10.72 7.28
C ILE A 182 26.07 10.42 8.56
N ASP A 183 25.66 11.00 9.69
CA ASP A 183 26.24 10.72 11.00
C ASP A 183 25.11 10.55 12.02
N PRO A 184 24.72 9.32 12.34
CA PRO A 184 23.69 9.08 13.34
C PRO A 184 24.13 9.65 14.69
N MET A 185 23.36 10.60 15.21
CA MET A 185 23.57 11.30 16.48
C MET A 185 22.57 10.83 17.53
N THR A 186 23.00 10.77 18.80
CA THR A 186 22.18 10.37 19.94
C THR A 186 21.91 11.54 20.91
N ASN A 187 20.81 11.48 21.66
CA ASN A 187 20.45 12.36 22.79
C ASN A 187 20.17 13.86 22.52
N TYR A 188 20.60 14.45 21.41
CA TYR A 188 20.48 15.90 21.14
C TYR A 188 19.84 16.20 19.77
N SER A 189 19.59 17.47 19.48
CA SER A 189 19.00 17.92 18.20
C SER A 189 19.39 19.37 17.88
N PRO A 190 19.08 19.91 16.68
CA PRO A 190 19.32 21.32 16.38
C PRO A 190 18.63 22.29 17.35
N SER A 191 17.47 21.90 17.90
CA SER A 191 16.68 22.70 18.86
C SER A 191 16.94 22.35 20.33
N SER A 192 17.64 21.24 20.60
CA SER A 192 18.04 20.79 21.94
C SER A 192 19.57 20.70 22.03
N PRO A 193 20.26 21.83 22.28
CA PRO A 193 21.69 21.92 22.13
C PRO A 193 22.50 21.35 23.31
N ASN A 194 23.65 20.75 23.01
CA ASN A 194 24.67 20.39 23.99
C ASN A 194 25.77 21.46 24.05
N VAL A 195 25.38 22.68 24.43
CA VAL A 195 26.27 23.83 24.61
C VAL A 195 26.43 24.10 26.09
N ARG A 196 27.64 23.90 26.63
CA ARG A 196 27.88 23.80 28.08
C ARG A 196 29.02 24.71 28.55
N GLY A 197 28.89 25.23 29.77
CA GLY A 197 29.99 25.88 30.46
C GLY A 197 30.96 24.83 31.02
N ASP A 198 32.25 24.97 30.74
CA ASP A 198 33.25 23.96 31.12
C ASP A 198 33.32 23.69 32.63
N ILE A 199 33.11 24.70 33.48
CA ILE A 199 33.10 24.53 34.95
C ILE A 199 31.89 23.72 35.39
N SER A 200 30.70 23.99 34.84
CA SER A 200 29.48 23.23 35.16
C SER A 200 29.57 21.79 34.66
N PHE A 201 30.13 21.59 33.46
CA PHE A 201 30.26 20.27 32.86
C PHE A 201 31.21 19.37 33.65
N TYR A 202 32.38 19.89 34.06
CA TYR A 202 33.40 19.10 34.76
C TYR A 202 33.34 19.21 36.30
N GLY A 203 32.47 20.06 36.85
CA GLY A 203 32.25 20.20 38.30
C GLY A 203 33.42 20.77 39.09
N SER A 204 34.44 21.33 38.44
CA SER A 204 35.63 21.91 39.09
C SER A 204 36.27 23.00 38.24
N SER A 205 37.20 23.78 38.82
CA SER A 205 37.91 24.85 38.10
C SER A 205 39.30 25.11 38.67
N SER A 206 40.15 25.78 37.90
CA SER A 206 41.45 26.32 38.32
C SER A 206 41.73 27.66 37.64
N THR A 207 42.65 28.44 38.21
CA THR A 207 43.01 29.77 37.71
C THR A 207 44.41 29.77 37.12
N ARG A 208 44.54 30.28 35.88
CA ARG A 208 45.82 30.62 35.24
C ARG A 208 46.03 32.14 35.36
N VAL A 209 47.22 32.58 35.75
CA VAL A 209 47.61 33.99 35.63
C VAL A 209 48.43 34.14 34.37
N ASP A 210 48.00 35.01 33.47
CA ASP A 210 48.75 35.31 32.26
C ASP A 210 50.08 36.00 32.63
N PRO A 211 51.24 35.45 32.22
CA PRO A 211 52.54 36.00 32.62
C PRO A 211 52.88 37.31 31.91
N VAL A 212 52.17 37.67 30.83
CA VAL A 212 52.40 38.88 30.02
C VAL A 212 51.49 40.01 30.49
N THR A 213 50.19 39.74 30.65
CA THR A 213 49.19 40.77 31.03
C THR A 213 48.92 40.83 32.54
N GLY A 214 49.26 39.77 33.29
CA GLY A 214 48.96 39.65 34.73
C GLY A 214 47.50 39.34 35.04
N ILE A 215 46.65 39.13 34.03
CA ILE A 215 45.22 38.85 34.21
C ILE A 215 45.01 37.39 34.65
N ALA A 216 44.11 37.17 35.60
CA ALA A 216 43.75 35.85 36.11
C ALA A 216 42.51 35.29 35.39
N TYR A 217 42.65 34.12 34.76
CA TYR A 217 41.60 33.42 34.04
C TYR A 217 41.21 32.11 34.74
N THR A 218 39.99 32.07 35.26
CA THR A 218 39.39 30.86 35.89
C THR A 218 38.57 30.08 34.89
N GLY A 219 38.75 28.74 34.87
CA GLY A 219 38.03 27.79 34.02
C GLY A 219 38.45 26.35 34.34
N TYR A 220 37.88 25.35 33.67
CA TYR A 220 38.35 23.97 33.75
C TYR A 220 39.37 23.68 32.64
N LEU A 221 38.94 23.81 31.38
CA LEU A 221 39.75 23.48 30.21
C LEU A 221 40.91 24.45 30.07
N GLY A 222 42.13 23.90 30.06
CA GLY A 222 43.36 24.71 30.05
C GLY A 222 43.43 25.67 28.86
N VAL A 223 43.01 25.21 27.68
CA VAL A 223 43.09 25.98 26.42
C VAL A 223 42.15 27.20 26.40
N LEU A 224 41.06 27.20 27.17
CA LEU A 224 40.09 28.30 27.19
C LEU A 224 40.44 29.42 28.18
N LYS A 225 41.51 29.28 28.99
CA LYS A 225 41.89 30.22 30.08
C LYS A 225 42.60 31.48 29.56
N HIS A 226 41.93 32.20 28.66
CA HIS A 226 42.34 33.47 28.04
C HIS A 226 41.15 34.43 27.87
N GLY A 227 41.40 35.67 27.45
CA GLY A 227 40.39 36.71 27.29
C GLY A 227 39.60 36.71 25.98
N ALA A 228 40.01 35.94 24.96
CA ALA A 228 39.31 35.91 23.67
C ALA A 228 37.98 35.12 23.74
N PRO A 229 36.85 35.68 23.25
CA PRO A 229 35.58 34.95 23.20
C PRO A 229 35.64 33.76 22.22
N GLY A 230 35.02 32.64 22.59
CA GLY A 230 35.10 31.44 21.78
C GLY A 230 34.74 30.15 22.51
N PHE A 231 34.89 29.03 21.83
CA PHE A 231 34.52 27.72 22.36
C PHE A 231 35.41 26.61 21.82
N LEU A 232 35.40 25.49 22.52
CA LEU A 232 35.93 24.20 22.07
C LEU A 232 34.77 23.39 21.51
N VAL A 233 34.97 22.72 20.37
CA VAL A 233 33.99 21.80 19.78
C VAL A 233 34.53 20.38 19.74
N GLU A 234 33.76 19.47 20.31
CA GLU A 234 33.89 18.03 20.19
C GLU A 234 32.87 17.58 19.14
N GLY A 235 33.33 17.25 17.92
CA GLY A 235 32.40 17.11 16.78
C GLY A 235 31.62 15.80 16.71
N TYR A 236 32.26 14.70 17.10
CA TYR A 236 31.70 13.34 17.10
C TYR A 236 32.48 12.48 18.10
N PHE A 237 32.01 11.27 18.38
CA PHE A 237 32.74 10.32 19.23
C PHE A 237 33.60 9.39 18.37
N HIS A 238 34.93 9.43 18.51
CA HIS A 238 35.82 8.49 17.82
C HIS A 238 35.82 7.08 18.43
N THR A 239 35.11 6.89 19.54
CA THR A 239 34.74 5.58 20.08
C THR A 239 33.48 5.00 19.42
N TYR A 240 32.69 5.83 18.73
CA TYR A 240 31.67 5.35 17.81
C TYR A 240 32.34 4.97 16.49
N GLN A 241 32.43 3.67 16.26
CA GLN A 241 33.34 3.11 15.26
C GLN A 241 32.99 3.52 13.82
N PRO A 242 31.72 3.63 13.40
CA PRO A 242 31.38 4.16 12.07
C PRO A 242 31.88 5.58 11.82
N ALA A 243 31.69 6.50 12.78
CA ALA A 243 32.20 7.88 12.65
C ALA A 243 33.73 7.90 12.60
N ARG A 244 34.42 7.03 13.35
CA ARG A 244 35.88 6.87 13.26
C ARG A 244 36.33 6.43 11.87
N HIS A 245 35.62 5.53 11.19
CA HIS A 245 35.96 5.11 9.82
C HIS A 245 35.71 6.23 8.80
N ARG A 246 34.61 6.98 8.94
CA ARG A 246 34.38 8.19 8.14
C ARG A 246 35.47 9.24 8.34
N ALA A 247 35.95 9.41 9.57
CA ALA A 247 36.99 10.37 9.91
C ALA A 247 38.39 10.06 9.32
N LEU A 248 38.61 8.86 8.77
CA LEU A 248 39.80 8.58 7.96
C LEU A 248 39.77 9.31 6.60
N ASN A 249 38.58 9.69 6.12
CA ASN A 249 38.42 10.49 4.94
C ASN A 249 38.60 11.99 5.28
N ILE A 250 39.53 12.65 4.60
CA ILE A 250 39.85 14.06 4.86
C ILE A 250 38.67 14.99 4.49
N ASP A 251 37.94 14.68 3.42
CA ASP A 251 36.81 15.50 2.95
C ASP A 251 35.64 15.43 3.92
N TYR A 252 35.43 14.28 4.57
CA TYR A 252 34.50 14.16 5.69
C TYR A 252 34.84 15.15 6.82
N CYS A 253 36.12 15.20 7.22
CA CYS A 253 36.59 16.12 8.26
C CYS A 253 36.49 17.60 7.82
N HIS A 254 36.73 17.89 6.55
CA HIS A 254 36.57 19.23 5.98
C HIS A 254 35.13 19.74 6.11
N GLN A 255 34.13 18.89 5.89
CA GLN A 255 32.72 19.28 6.00
C GLN A 255 32.35 19.74 7.42
N GLU A 256 32.97 19.18 8.46
CA GLU A 256 32.83 19.70 9.83
C GLU A 256 33.40 21.13 9.97
N GLY A 257 34.60 21.37 9.43
CA GLY A 257 35.21 22.70 9.41
C GLY A 257 34.40 23.73 8.63
N ILE A 258 33.83 23.33 7.48
CA ILE A 258 32.92 24.17 6.67
C ILE A 258 31.71 24.59 7.50
N ARG A 259 31.04 23.65 8.19
CA ARG A 259 29.86 23.97 9.01
C ARG A 259 30.19 24.92 10.16
N ILE A 260 31.35 24.77 10.80
CA ILE A 260 31.79 25.74 11.81
C ILE A 260 32.06 27.12 11.20
N ALA A 261 32.75 27.20 10.06
CA ALA A 261 33.00 28.48 9.38
C ALA A 261 31.69 29.20 9.02
N ARG A 262 30.66 28.45 8.57
CA ARG A 262 29.30 28.98 8.34
C ARG A 262 28.68 29.55 9.61
N GLY A 263 28.81 28.86 10.74
CA GLY A 263 28.33 29.36 12.04
C GLY A 263 29.06 30.62 12.51
N ILE A 264 30.36 30.71 12.28
CA ILE A 264 31.15 31.93 12.54
C ILE A 264 30.67 33.07 11.62
N ALA A 265 30.46 32.78 10.34
CA ALA A 265 29.97 33.77 9.38
C ALA A 265 28.59 34.31 9.76
N GLU A 266 27.67 33.44 10.19
CA GLU A 266 26.35 33.84 10.70
C GLU A 266 26.48 34.76 11.92
N TYR A 267 27.34 34.41 12.89
CA TYR A 267 27.51 35.21 14.10
C TYR A 267 28.06 36.61 13.83
N PHE A 268 29.01 36.73 12.89
CA PHE A 268 29.66 38.00 12.55
C PHE A 268 29.03 38.73 11.36
N ASP A 269 27.91 38.25 10.83
CA ASP A 269 27.24 38.81 9.64
C ASP A 269 28.22 38.94 8.44
N LEU A 270 29.04 37.91 8.23
CA LEU A 270 29.95 37.85 7.08
C LEU A 270 29.18 37.49 5.82
N THR A 271 29.71 37.88 4.65
CA THR A 271 29.12 37.45 3.36
C THR A 271 29.27 35.93 3.21
N PRO A 272 28.17 35.16 3.12
CA PRO A 272 28.23 33.72 2.95
C PRO A 272 28.90 33.32 1.64
N TYR A 273 29.49 32.13 1.60
CA TYR A 273 30.07 31.60 0.37
C TYR A 273 28.96 31.28 -0.66
N ASN A 274 29.18 31.62 -1.93
CA ASN A 274 28.12 31.56 -2.96
C ASN A 274 27.99 30.21 -3.69
N LYS A 275 28.72 29.19 -3.24
CA LYS A 275 28.66 27.82 -3.77
C LYS A 275 28.08 26.85 -2.75
N GLY A 276 27.58 25.71 -3.23
CA GLY A 276 27.05 24.62 -2.43
C GLY A 276 27.91 23.36 -2.49
N TYR A 277 27.48 22.34 -1.75
CA TYR A 277 28.21 21.09 -1.57
C TYR A 277 27.24 19.90 -1.65
N ILE A 278 27.72 18.75 -2.12
CA ILE A 278 27.04 17.45 -2.00
C ILE A 278 27.96 16.52 -1.23
N MET A 279 27.44 15.84 -0.21
CA MET A 279 28.17 14.86 0.58
C MET A 279 27.34 13.58 0.71
N GLY A 280 27.97 12.42 0.75
CA GLY A 280 27.22 11.19 0.93
C GLY A 280 28.06 9.99 1.30
N THR A 281 27.40 8.85 1.45
CA THR A 281 28.03 7.54 1.64
C THR A 281 27.39 6.47 0.75
N VAL A 282 28.20 5.73 0.00
CA VAL A 282 27.74 4.61 -0.82
C VAL A 282 27.69 3.33 0.01
N LYS A 283 26.56 2.62 -0.03
CA LYS A 283 26.28 1.43 0.80
C LYS A 283 25.75 0.26 -0.01
N ASP A 284 25.94 -0.95 0.50
CA ASP A 284 25.28 -2.18 0.03
C ASP A 284 23.83 -2.20 0.54
N VAL A 285 22.89 -2.64 -0.31
CA VAL A 285 21.46 -2.70 0.03
C VAL A 285 21.06 -3.94 0.84
N HIS A 286 21.87 -5.00 0.83
CA HIS A 286 21.56 -6.29 1.47
C HIS A 286 22.53 -6.67 2.58
N ASN A 287 23.81 -6.33 2.42
CA ASN A 287 24.83 -6.84 3.33
C ASN A 287 25.09 -5.89 4.51
N HIS A 288 25.10 -6.44 5.71
CA HIS A 288 25.60 -5.77 6.91
C HIS A 288 27.12 -5.85 7.02
N LEU A 289 27.77 -4.81 7.55
CA LEU A 289 29.20 -4.89 7.92
C LEU A 289 29.35 -5.50 9.31
N VAL A 290 29.70 -6.78 9.37
CA VAL A 290 29.98 -7.50 10.62
C VAL A 290 31.49 -7.55 10.87
N HIS A 291 31.98 -6.73 11.81
CA HIS A 291 33.39 -6.74 12.22
C HIS A 291 33.53 -6.31 13.68
N ASN A 292 34.47 -6.91 14.43
CA ASN A 292 34.73 -6.56 15.84
C ASN A 292 35.26 -5.12 16.08
N LEU A 293 35.56 -4.39 15.00
CA LEU A 293 36.02 -3.00 15.01
C LEU A 293 34.99 -2.06 14.38
N TYR A 294 33.79 -2.55 14.06
CA TYR A 294 32.72 -1.78 13.45
C TYR A 294 31.36 -2.12 14.10
N ASN A 295 31.15 -1.60 15.31
CA ASN A 295 29.88 -1.68 16.03
C ASN A 295 29.06 -0.42 15.73
N TYR A 296 27.86 -0.60 15.20
CA TYR A 296 26.95 0.47 14.79
C TYR A 296 25.71 0.54 15.68
N ASN A 297 24.96 1.65 15.60
CA ASN A 297 23.64 1.73 16.20
C ASN A 297 22.63 1.10 15.24
N ALA A 298 21.93 0.03 15.64
CA ALA A 298 21.01 -0.67 14.73
C ALA A 298 19.81 0.21 14.34
N GLY A 299 19.21 -0.06 13.18
CA GLY A 299 18.15 0.77 12.62
C GLY A 299 18.65 2.11 12.05
N THR A 300 19.97 2.27 11.89
CA THR A 300 20.59 3.39 11.19
C THR A 300 21.28 2.89 9.94
N MET A 301 21.55 3.78 8.98
CA MET A 301 22.29 3.42 7.75
C MET A 301 23.69 2.83 8.02
N ASP A 302 24.23 2.98 9.24
CA ASP A 302 25.54 2.45 9.61
C ASP A 302 25.52 0.91 9.71
N GLN A 303 24.34 0.28 9.75
CA GLN A 303 24.23 -1.19 9.68
C GLN A 303 24.67 -1.76 8.33
N TRP A 304 24.45 -0.99 7.26
CA TRP A 304 24.74 -1.42 5.90
C TRP A 304 26.22 -1.26 5.56
N ALA A 305 26.74 -2.24 4.83
CA ALA A 305 28.14 -2.31 4.47
C ALA A 305 28.52 -1.13 3.55
N PRO A 306 29.53 -0.30 3.90
CA PRO A 306 30.06 0.71 2.99
C PRO A 306 30.76 0.08 1.79
N ILE A 307 30.56 0.66 0.60
CA ILE A 307 31.18 0.19 -0.64
C ILE A 307 32.47 0.97 -0.92
N ASN A 308 33.59 0.27 -0.82
CA ASN A 308 34.92 0.79 -1.15
C ASN A 308 35.12 0.82 -2.68
N GLY A 309 35.81 1.85 -3.18
CA GLY A 309 36.12 1.98 -4.62
C GLY A 309 34.93 2.30 -5.54
N ALA A 310 33.77 2.65 -4.98
CA ALA A 310 32.62 3.09 -5.76
C ALA A 310 32.92 4.42 -6.47
N VAL A 311 32.56 4.51 -7.74
CA VAL A 311 32.70 5.73 -8.56
C VAL A 311 31.36 6.44 -8.65
N VAL A 312 31.28 7.61 -8.04
CA VAL A 312 30.14 8.53 -8.07
C VAL A 312 30.39 9.58 -9.14
N THR A 313 29.48 9.69 -10.11
CA THR A 313 29.55 10.67 -11.20
C THR A 313 28.46 11.71 -11.02
N LEU A 314 28.84 12.97 -10.86
CA LEU A 314 27.92 14.11 -10.74
C LEU A 314 27.66 14.72 -12.12
N SER A 315 26.38 14.95 -12.44
CA SER A 315 25.96 15.55 -13.70
C SER A 315 25.07 16.78 -13.48
N LYS A 316 25.19 17.76 -14.39
CA LYS A 316 24.33 18.94 -14.49
C LYS A 316 23.82 19.06 -15.92
N ASN A 317 22.51 19.17 -16.12
CA ASN A 317 21.87 19.23 -17.45
C ASN A 317 22.31 18.08 -18.39
N GLY A 318 22.44 16.86 -17.85
CA GLY A 318 22.84 15.67 -18.60
C GLY A 318 24.33 15.60 -18.97
N GLN A 319 25.17 16.53 -18.49
CA GLN A 319 26.62 16.50 -18.69
C GLN A 319 27.35 16.22 -17.37
N THR A 320 28.34 15.34 -17.42
CA THR A 320 29.24 15.09 -16.28
C THR A 320 30.02 16.34 -15.94
N VAL A 321 29.94 16.76 -14.68
CA VAL A 321 30.67 17.92 -14.14
C VAL A 321 31.79 17.52 -13.16
N ALA A 322 31.66 16.38 -12.48
CA ALA A 322 32.67 15.86 -11.56
C ALA A 322 32.52 14.36 -11.34
N THR A 323 33.58 13.72 -10.85
CA THR A 323 33.60 12.31 -10.43
C THR A 323 34.33 12.18 -9.11
N TYR A 324 33.87 11.29 -8.23
CA TYR A 324 34.51 10.97 -6.95
C TYR A 324 34.62 9.45 -6.81
N THR A 325 35.76 8.95 -6.34
CA THR A 325 35.95 7.51 -6.04
C THR A 325 36.06 7.34 -4.54
N THR A 326 35.19 6.52 -3.94
CA THR A 326 35.24 6.24 -2.51
C THR A 326 36.54 5.53 -2.15
N ASP A 327 37.06 5.83 -0.96
CA ASP A 327 38.31 5.25 -0.48
C ASP A 327 38.14 3.77 -0.05
N ASN A 328 39.23 3.17 0.46
CA ASN A 328 39.24 1.80 0.97
C ASN A 328 39.20 1.74 2.51
N ASN A 329 38.59 2.73 3.16
CA ASN A 329 38.56 2.87 4.62
C ASN A 329 37.24 2.41 5.25
N TYR A 330 36.41 1.64 4.53
CA TYR A 330 35.12 1.13 5.03
C TYR A 330 34.24 2.27 5.53
N ASN A 331 34.13 3.33 4.72
CA ASN A 331 33.29 4.49 5.03
C ASN A 331 32.33 4.88 3.90
N GLY A 332 32.61 4.51 2.64
CA GLY A 332 31.78 4.82 1.48
C GLY A 332 31.68 6.30 1.12
N VAL A 333 32.46 7.19 1.75
CA VAL A 333 32.27 8.65 1.68
C VAL A 333 32.58 9.20 0.29
N PHE A 334 31.75 10.14 -0.18
CA PHE A 334 32.03 11.02 -1.31
C PHE A 334 31.63 12.47 -1.01
N VAL A 335 32.36 13.43 -1.60
CA VAL A 335 32.09 14.87 -1.45
C VAL A 335 32.34 15.60 -2.78
N PHE A 336 31.39 16.44 -3.19
CA PHE A 336 31.53 17.41 -4.27
C PHE A 336 31.44 18.83 -3.70
N GLU A 337 32.47 19.64 -3.95
CA GLU A 337 32.61 20.99 -3.39
C GLU A 337 32.51 22.08 -4.48
N ASP A 338 32.37 23.33 -4.04
CA ASP A 338 32.37 24.53 -4.89
C ASP A 338 31.34 24.51 -6.05
N LEU A 339 30.19 23.88 -5.83
CA LEU A 339 29.12 23.72 -6.84
C LEU A 339 28.27 24.98 -7.01
N ASP A 340 27.95 25.35 -8.24
CA ASP A 340 26.95 26.40 -8.48
C ASP A 340 25.56 25.94 -8.00
N PRO A 341 24.77 26.80 -7.35
CA PRO A 341 23.39 26.47 -7.02
C PRO A 341 22.59 25.99 -8.23
N GLY A 342 21.68 25.04 -8.02
CA GLY A 342 20.85 24.46 -9.07
C GLY A 342 20.65 22.95 -8.90
N THR A 343 20.13 22.33 -9.96
CA THR A 343 19.76 20.91 -9.96
C THR A 343 20.86 20.04 -10.58
N TYR A 344 21.18 18.94 -9.91
CA TYR A 344 22.16 17.95 -10.30
C TYR A 344 21.56 16.55 -10.24
N THR A 345 22.24 15.57 -10.81
CA THR A 345 21.96 14.14 -10.63
C THR A 345 23.27 13.40 -10.39
N ILE A 346 23.20 12.24 -9.73
CA ILE A 346 24.33 11.33 -9.59
C ILE A 346 24.05 10.01 -10.30
N SER A 347 25.12 9.37 -10.78
CA SER A 347 25.14 7.94 -11.05
C SER A 347 26.27 7.29 -10.27
N VAL A 348 26.11 6.03 -9.87
CA VAL A 348 27.12 5.32 -9.09
C VAL A 348 27.35 3.94 -9.71
N THR A 349 28.62 3.56 -9.78
CA THR A 349 29.07 2.23 -10.23
C THR A 349 30.15 1.72 -9.30
N ALA A 350 30.21 0.42 -9.06
CA ALA A 350 31.28 -0.23 -8.30
C ALA A 350 31.52 -1.63 -8.84
N GLU A 351 32.77 -2.11 -8.77
CA GLU A 351 33.10 -3.47 -9.19
C GLU A 351 32.35 -4.49 -8.32
N GLY A 352 31.68 -5.46 -8.96
CA GLY A 352 30.85 -6.45 -8.28
C GLY A 352 29.45 -5.98 -7.90
N PHE A 353 29.05 -4.75 -8.23
CA PHE A 353 27.72 -4.20 -7.94
C PHE A 353 26.96 -3.78 -9.21
N LYS A 354 25.63 -3.84 -9.13
CA LYS A 354 24.74 -3.26 -10.13
C LYS A 354 24.81 -1.72 -10.08
N PRO A 355 24.63 -1.01 -11.20
CA PRO A 355 24.57 0.45 -11.21
C PRO A 355 23.42 0.99 -10.34
N LEU A 356 23.58 2.22 -9.83
CA LEU A 356 22.52 2.89 -9.07
C LEU A 356 21.19 2.91 -9.85
N GLY A 357 20.12 2.43 -9.22
CA GLY A 357 18.79 2.31 -9.82
C GLY A 357 18.47 0.94 -10.41
N GLU A 358 19.47 0.07 -10.58
CA GLU A 358 19.28 -1.34 -10.97
C GLU A 358 19.34 -2.25 -9.74
N TYR A 359 18.21 -2.84 -9.35
CA TYR A 359 18.11 -3.79 -8.23
C TYR A 359 16.98 -4.79 -8.45
N THR A 360 16.93 -5.82 -7.62
CA THR A 360 15.89 -6.85 -7.68
C THR A 360 14.71 -6.41 -6.79
N ALA A 361 13.63 -5.91 -7.39
CA ALA A 361 12.55 -5.23 -6.63
C ALA A 361 11.92 -6.04 -5.47
N PRO A 362 11.69 -7.37 -5.58
CA PRO A 362 11.12 -8.16 -4.49
C PRO A 362 12.01 -8.30 -3.25
N THR A 363 13.31 -7.96 -3.34
CA THR A 363 14.29 -8.25 -2.28
C THR A 363 14.71 -7.04 -1.48
N VAL A 364 14.15 -5.87 -1.76
CA VAL A 364 14.52 -4.62 -1.10
C VAL A 364 13.28 -4.09 -0.38
N ASP A 365 13.37 -3.86 0.94
CA ASP A 365 12.29 -3.28 1.74
C ASP A 365 11.79 -1.96 1.12
N SER A 366 10.49 -1.71 1.21
CA SER A 366 9.83 -0.48 0.78
C SER A 366 10.55 0.80 1.22
N GLN A 367 11.07 0.84 2.46
CA GLN A 367 11.83 1.99 2.98
C GLN A 367 13.11 2.23 2.16
N TRP A 368 13.79 1.17 1.74
CA TRP A 368 15.04 1.27 0.98
C TRP A 368 14.78 1.53 -0.50
N GLN A 369 13.65 1.06 -1.04
CA GLN A 369 13.20 1.46 -2.38
C GLN A 369 12.98 2.97 -2.48
N GLU A 370 12.42 3.60 -1.44
CA GLU A 370 12.28 5.06 -1.39
C GLU A 370 13.64 5.77 -1.39
N TRP A 371 14.64 5.25 -0.66
CA TRP A 371 15.98 5.85 -0.62
C TRP A 371 16.73 5.68 -1.94
N ILE A 372 16.63 4.53 -2.60
CA ILE A 372 17.16 4.31 -3.95
C ILE A 372 16.47 5.25 -4.96
N THR A 373 15.15 5.38 -4.85
CA THR A 373 14.37 6.30 -5.70
C THR A 373 14.77 7.75 -5.47
N LYS A 374 14.99 8.16 -4.21
CA LYS A 374 15.49 9.50 -3.88
C LYS A 374 16.88 9.74 -4.47
N ALA A 375 17.80 8.79 -4.34
CA ALA A 375 19.17 8.90 -4.83
C ALA A 375 19.28 8.92 -6.37
N THR A 376 18.31 8.34 -7.08
CA THR A 376 18.21 8.40 -8.56
C THR A 376 17.52 9.68 -9.06
N GLY A 377 16.93 10.47 -8.16
CA GLY A 377 16.23 11.70 -8.46
C GLY A 377 17.12 12.93 -8.64
N ASN A 378 16.47 14.09 -8.69
CA ASN A 378 17.12 15.40 -8.79
C ASN A 378 17.64 15.87 -7.43
N ILE A 379 18.92 16.23 -7.37
CA ILE A 379 19.58 16.80 -6.19
C ILE A 379 19.58 18.32 -6.33
N VAL A 380 18.99 19.02 -5.35
CA VAL A 380 19.00 20.48 -5.29
C VAL A 380 20.20 20.94 -4.46
N VAL A 381 21.08 21.71 -5.09
CA VAL A 381 22.24 22.35 -4.44
C VAL A 381 21.93 23.81 -4.19
N GLU A 382 22.08 24.23 -2.93
CA GLU A 382 21.93 25.61 -2.49
C GLU A 382 23.27 26.22 -2.09
N ALA A 383 23.40 27.54 -2.24
CA ALA A 383 24.60 28.26 -1.79
C ALA A 383 24.77 28.13 -0.27
N ASN A 384 26.01 28.00 0.18
CA ASN A 384 26.41 27.89 1.58
C ASN A 384 25.73 26.74 2.37
N LYS A 385 25.29 25.68 1.68
CA LYS A 385 24.70 24.49 2.29
C LYS A 385 25.36 23.22 1.77
N THR A 386 25.17 22.14 2.52
CA THR A 386 25.56 20.79 2.12
C THR A 386 24.30 19.96 1.93
N THR A 387 24.10 19.42 0.75
CA THR A 387 23.04 18.44 0.44
C THR A 387 23.59 17.04 0.67
N TYR A 388 22.79 16.14 1.24
CA TYR A 388 23.25 14.81 1.66
C TYR A 388 22.55 13.70 0.88
N GLU A 389 23.33 12.71 0.45
CA GLU A 389 22.86 11.56 -0.34
C GLU A 389 23.40 10.23 0.21
N VAL A 390 22.60 9.17 0.16
CA VAL A 390 22.99 7.82 0.60
C VAL A 390 22.61 6.80 -0.49
N PRO A 391 23.40 6.69 -1.57
CA PRO A 391 23.12 5.72 -2.63
C PRO A 391 23.38 4.29 -2.17
N PHE A 392 22.40 3.41 -2.44
CA PHE A 392 22.49 1.97 -2.20
C PHE A 392 22.69 1.22 -3.50
N LEU A 393 23.61 0.25 -3.51
CA LEU A 393 23.85 -0.66 -4.64
C LEU A 393 23.63 -2.12 -4.23
N GLU A 394 23.15 -2.91 -5.19
CA GLU A 394 22.98 -4.36 -5.03
C GLU A 394 24.20 -5.10 -5.59
N ALA A 395 24.76 -6.05 -4.82
CA ALA A 395 25.83 -6.92 -5.31
C ALA A 395 25.34 -7.76 -6.50
N THR A 396 26.17 -7.90 -7.54
CA THR A 396 25.83 -8.64 -8.77
C THR A 396 25.64 -10.14 -8.54
N ASP A 397 26.26 -10.67 -7.50
CA ASP A 397 26.18 -12.06 -7.06
C ASP A 397 25.20 -12.26 -5.90
N TYR A 398 24.41 -11.24 -5.54
CA TYR A 398 23.35 -11.39 -4.56
C TYR A 398 22.36 -12.47 -5.02
N VAL A 399 22.27 -13.53 -4.22
CA VAL A 399 21.28 -14.59 -4.38
C VAL A 399 20.14 -14.27 -3.44
N ILE A 400 18.94 -14.14 -4.02
CA ILE A 400 17.70 -14.03 -3.23
C ILE A 400 17.68 -15.21 -2.25
N PRO A 401 17.54 -14.99 -0.94
CA PRO A 401 17.30 -16.08 0.00
C PRO A 401 16.14 -16.94 -0.52
N ASP A 402 16.30 -18.26 -0.54
CA ASP A 402 15.28 -19.16 -1.11
C ASP A 402 13.89 -18.98 -0.45
N ASP A 403 13.86 -18.40 0.75
CA ASP A 403 12.64 -18.00 1.46
C ASP A 403 12.69 -16.51 1.86
N LEU A 404 12.00 -15.63 1.12
CA LEU A 404 11.66 -14.30 1.62
C LEU A 404 10.46 -14.44 2.56
N TYR A 405 10.73 -14.55 3.86
CA TYR A 405 9.68 -14.78 4.84
C TYR A 405 8.79 -13.54 5.03
N GLN A 406 7.49 -13.73 4.93
CA GLN A 406 6.48 -12.71 5.19
C GLN A 406 5.73 -13.06 6.46
N ASN A 407 5.47 -12.07 7.33
CA ASN A 407 4.66 -12.28 8.54
C ASN A 407 3.25 -12.77 8.18
N TYR A 408 2.66 -12.16 7.14
CA TYR A 408 1.37 -12.51 6.57
C TYR A 408 1.49 -12.72 5.05
N PRO A 409 1.64 -13.98 4.59
CA PRO A 409 1.74 -14.28 3.16
C PRO A 409 0.40 -14.11 2.44
N GLU A 410 0.44 -13.63 1.20
CA GLU A 410 -0.70 -13.71 0.29
C GLU A 410 -0.93 -15.15 -0.18
N PRO A 411 -2.18 -15.66 -0.18
CA PRO A 411 -2.49 -16.96 -0.76
C PRO A 411 -2.34 -16.94 -2.29
N GLU A 412 -1.97 -18.07 -2.88
CA GLU A 412 -2.06 -18.26 -4.33
C GLU A 412 -3.53 -18.32 -4.76
N LEU A 413 -4.01 -17.26 -5.41
CA LEU A 413 -5.40 -17.15 -5.87
C LEU A 413 -5.48 -17.15 -7.40
N PRO A 414 -6.54 -17.73 -7.98
CA PRO A 414 -6.92 -17.42 -9.36
C PRO A 414 -7.11 -15.91 -9.54
N SER A 415 -6.64 -15.36 -10.67
CA SER A 415 -6.65 -13.91 -10.93
C SER A 415 -8.03 -13.26 -10.98
N TYR A 416 -9.09 -14.08 -11.08
CA TYR A 416 -10.47 -13.61 -11.08
C TYR A 416 -11.10 -13.50 -9.68
N ILE A 417 -10.37 -13.83 -8.60
CA ILE A 417 -10.87 -13.65 -7.22
C ILE A 417 -10.44 -12.27 -6.71
N SER A 418 -11.38 -11.47 -6.25
CA SER A 418 -11.16 -10.22 -5.51
C SER A 418 -11.67 -10.32 -4.07
N ALA A 419 -11.55 -9.21 -3.34
CA ALA A 419 -11.86 -9.12 -1.93
C ALA A 419 -13.35 -9.41 -1.64
N PRO A 420 -13.70 -10.41 -0.82
CA PRO A 420 -15.09 -10.68 -0.48
C PRO A 420 -15.69 -9.57 0.40
N THR A 421 -16.85 -9.06 0.00
CA THR A 421 -17.74 -8.24 0.87
C THR A 421 -18.71 -9.11 1.66
N LYS A 422 -18.90 -10.37 1.23
CA LYS A 422 -19.75 -11.37 1.87
C LYS A 422 -19.15 -12.77 1.76
N LEU A 423 -19.31 -13.58 2.81
CA LEU A 423 -18.93 -14.99 2.84
C LEU A 423 -20.02 -15.87 3.44
N ASP A 424 -20.41 -16.88 2.69
CA ASP A 424 -21.24 -17.97 3.17
C ASP A 424 -20.38 -19.06 3.81
N LEU A 425 -20.45 -19.18 5.14
CA LEU A 425 -19.58 -20.06 5.90
C LEU A 425 -20.34 -21.30 6.42
N VAL A 426 -19.66 -22.45 6.39
CA VAL A 426 -20.13 -23.67 7.05
C VAL A 426 -19.48 -23.77 8.41
N ARG A 427 -20.31 -23.81 9.46
CA ARG A 427 -19.90 -23.98 10.85
C ARG A 427 -19.91 -25.45 11.26
N ASP A 428 -18.91 -25.90 12.02
CA ASP A 428 -18.94 -27.20 12.68
C ASP A 428 -19.58 -27.16 14.10
N GLU A 429 -19.70 -28.30 14.78
CA GLU A 429 -20.29 -28.36 16.13
C GLU A 429 -19.33 -27.84 17.24
N GLY A 430 -18.09 -27.53 16.86
CA GLY A 430 -16.94 -27.31 17.74
C GLY A 430 -16.44 -28.58 18.44
N THR A 431 -15.22 -28.55 18.96
CA THR A 431 -14.57 -29.67 19.65
C THR A 431 -13.94 -29.20 20.95
N GLU A 432 -14.27 -29.88 22.04
CA GLU A 432 -13.64 -29.67 23.36
C GLU A 432 -12.35 -30.48 23.46
N TYR A 433 -11.32 -29.85 24.01
CA TYR A 433 -10.02 -30.46 24.25
C TYR A 433 -9.74 -30.57 25.76
N ASP A 434 -9.06 -31.64 26.15
CA ASP A 434 -8.62 -31.85 27.53
C ASP A 434 -7.30 -31.11 27.75
N LEU A 435 -7.37 -29.91 28.33
CA LEU A 435 -6.24 -29.00 28.54
C LEU A 435 -6.07 -28.77 30.05
N ASP A 436 -4.85 -28.96 30.56
CA ASP A 436 -4.55 -28.70 31.98
C ASP A 436 -4.21 -27.23 32.22
N GLY A 437 -4.70 -26.66 33.32
CA GLY A 437 -4.40 -25.28 33.73
C GLY A 437 -5.17 -24.17 33.01
N THR A 438 -4.74 -22.93 33.25
CA THR A 438 -5.34 -21.72 32.68
C THR A 438 -4.75 -21.39 31.32
N ILE A 439 -5.59 -21.25 30.30
CA ILE A 439 -5.16 -20.88 28.94
C ILE A 439 -4.62 -19.43 28.91
N LYS A 440 -3.52 -19.22 28.18
CA LYS A 440 -2.83 -17.94 28.04
C LYS A 440 -2.80 -17.41 26.62
N ARG A 441 -2.63 -18.30 25.63
CA ARG A 441 -2.52 -17.90 24.22
C ARG A 441 -2.95 -19.03 23.29
N MET A 442 -3.55 -18.66 22.17
CA MET A 442 -3.82 -19.52 21.02
C MET A 442 -3.12 -18.93 19.79
N LEU A 443 -2.46 -19.77 19.00
CA LEU A 443 -1.89 -19.40 17.71
C LEU A 443 -2.31 -20.40 16.64
N VAL A 444 -2.88 -19.94 15.52
CA VAL A 444 -3.19 -20.77 14.36
C VAL A 444 -2.12 -20.58 13.30
N ARG A 445 -1.62 -21.69 12.74
CA ARG A 445 -0.70 -21.70 11.60
C ARG A 445 -1.00 -22.90 10.71
N GLY A 446 -1.42 -22.64 9.48
CA GLY A 446 -1.87 -23.67 8.54
C GLY A 446 -2.99 -24.52 9.15
N ASP A 447 -2.85 -25.83 9.08
CA ASP A 447 -3.83 -26.79 9.62
C ASP A 447 -3.65 -27.07 11.13
N THR A 448 -2.82 -26.30 11.83
CA THR A 448 -2.49 -26.53 13.25
C THR A 448 -2.79 -25.35 14.15
N THR A 449 -3.09 -25.65 15.41
CA THR A 449 -3.24 -24.67 16.50
C THR A 449 -2.30 -25.02 17.64
N VAL A 450 -1.54 -24.04 18.13
CA VAL A 450 -0.75 -24.16 19.37
C VAL A 450 -1.47 -23.43 20.49
N VAL A 451 -1.68 -24.11 21.63
CA VAL A 451 -2.32 -23.55 22.82
C VAL A 451 -1.34 -23.58 23.99
N LEU A 452 -1.07 -22.42 24.58
CA LEU A 452 -0.32 -22.28 25.83
C LEU A 452 -1.27 -22.27 27.02
N THR A 453 -1.02 -23.14 28.00
CA THR A 453 -1.68 -23.10 29.31
C THR A 453 -0.65 -23.09 30.44
N ASN A 454 -1.05 -22.63 31.63
CA ASN A 454 -0.25 -22.73 32.85
C ASN A 454 -1.05 -23.44 33.95
N ALA A 455 -0.50 -24.52 34.51
CA ALA A 455 -1.06 -25.22 35.66
C ALA A 455 -1.10 -24.32 36.91
N GLU A 456 -1.82 -24.76 37.97
CA GLU A 456 -1.95 -24.00 39.23
C GLU A 456 -0.59 -23.70 39.89
N ASP A 457 0.41 -24.56 39.70
CA ASP A 457 1.77 -24.39 40.22
C ASP A 457 2.68 -23.51 39.33
N GLY A 458 2.15 -23.00 38.22
CA GLY A 458 2.86 -22.17 37.25
C GLY A 458 3.66 -22.94 36.20
N THR A 459 3.51 -24.27 36.11
CA THR A 459 4.11 -25.08 35.04
C THR A 459 3.41 -24.82 33.71
N PRO A 460 4.13 -24.43 32.64
CA PRO A 460 3.53 -24.24 31.32
C PRO A 460 3.33 -25.56 30.58
N HIS A 461 2.25 -25.66 29.82
CA HIS A 461 1.98 -26.72 28.84
C HIS A 461 1.71 -26.11 27.46
N LEU A 462 2.17 -26.78 26.40
CA LEU A 462 2.00 -26.34 25.01
C LEU A 462 1.37 -27.46 24.20
N TYR A 463 0.09 -27.33 23.83
CA TYR A 463 -0.62 -28.35 23.08
C TYR A 463 -0.62 -28.04 21.59
N LEU A 464 -0.22 -29.00 20.76
CA LEU A 464 -0.34 -28.94 19.31
C LEU A 464 -1.59 -29.69 18.86
N ILE A 465 -2.55 -28.96 18.31
CA ILE A 465 -3.83 -29.48 17.81
C ILE A 465 -3.80 -29.49 16.28
N ASN A 466 -4.26 -30.59 15.69
CA ASN A 466 -4.53 -30.68 14.25
C ASN A 466 -6.00 -30.28 14.00
N ASN A 467 -6.21 -29.20 13.26
CA ASN A 467 -7.53 -28.62 13.00
C ASN A 467 -8.36 -29.41 11.99
N VAL A 468 -7.75 -30.31 11.21
CA VAL A 468 -8.43 -31.20 10.25
C VAL A 468 -8.98 -32.43 10.97
N ASP A 469 -8.12 -33.10 11.73
CA ASP A 469 -8.45 -34.33 12.45
C ASP A 469 -9.15 -34.07 13.80
N LYS A 470 -9.09 -32.82 14.29
CA LYS A 470 -9.68 -32.34 15.55
C LYS A 470 -9.17 -33.10 16.78
N VAL A 471 -7.86 -33.32 16.85
CA VAL A 471 -7.19 -34.04 17.93
C VAL A 471 -5.95 -33.29 18.41
N ILE A 472 -5.65 -33.41 19.71
CA ILE A 472 -4.32 -33.07 20.24
C ILE A 472 -3.33 -34.09 19.67
N VAL A 473 -2.37 -33.61 18.88
CA VAL A 473 -1.32 -34.44 18.28
C VAL A 473 -0.29 -34.81 19.34
N LYS A 474 0.14 -33.81 20.11
CA LYS A 474 1.13 -33.95 21.20
C LYS A 474 1.20 -32.68 22.05
N GLU A 475 1.89 -32.80 23.17
CA GLU A 475 2.41 -31.68 23.94
C GLU A 475 3.85 -31.37 23.47
N LEU A 476 4.16 -30.09 23.24
CA LEU A 476 5.49 -29.63 22.84
C LEU A 476 6.44 -29.64 24.03
N SER A 477 7.73 -29.89 23.79
CA SER A 477 8.74 -29.90 24.84
C SER A 477 8.87 -28.53 25.51
N ILE A 478 9.03 -28.54 26.83
CA ILE A 478 9.42 -27.38 27.65
C ILE A 478 10.83 -27.55 28.25
N ASP A 479 11.52 -28.63 27.89
CA ASP A 479 12.86 -28.97 28.41
C ASP A 479 13.88 -28.01 27.80
N GLY A 480 14.29 -27.00 28.57
CA GLY A 480 15.11 -25.88 28.11
C GLY A 480 14.56 -24.51 28.53
N ILE A 481 13.28 -24.47 28.91
CA ILE A 481 12.69 -23.30 29.59
C ILE A 481 13.21 -23.26 31.03
N ALA A 482 13.76 -22.11 31.42
CA ALA A 482 14.28 -21.89 32.76
C ALA A 482 13.27 -22.28 33.87
N PRO A 483 13.74 -22.86 34.99
CA PRO A 483 12.88 -23.22 36.10
C PRO A 483 12.26 -21.97 36.75
N ALA A 484 11.17 -22.17 37.50
CA ALA A 484 10.61 -21.10 38.31
C ALA A 484 11.63 -20.55 39.32
N GLU A 485 11.51 -19.27 39.66
CA GLU A 485 12.36 -18.61 40.65
C GLU A 485 11.57 -18.40 41.96
N PRO A 486 11.29 -19.45 42.77
CA PRO A 486 10.34 -19.39 43.90
C PRO A 486 10.77 -18.44 45.03
N ASN A 487 12.05 -18.08 45.08
CA ASN A 487 12.61 -17.13 46.05
C ASN A 487 12.67 -15.69 45.52
N ASN A 488 12.21 -15.44 44.29
CA ASN A 488 12.15 -14.11 43.69
C ASN A 488 10.69 -13.65 43.63
N VAL A 489 10.31 -12.72 44.50
CA VAL A 489 8.93 -12.15 44.51
C VAL A 489 8.58 -11.46 43.19
N GLY A 490 9.59 -11.06 42.40
CA GLY A 490 9.40 -10.47 41.08
C GLY A 490 9.19 -11.48 39.94
N PHE A 491 9.17 -12.78 40.22
CA PHE A 491 8.92 -13.82 39.22
C PHE A 491 7.42 -14.09 39.06
N TYR A 492 6.90 -13.99 37.84
CA TYR A 492 5.47 -14.14 37.55
C TYR A 492 5.14 -15.37 36.73
N SER A 493 5.95 -15.69 35.70
CA SER A 493 5.71 -16.87 34.88
C SER A 493 6.98 -17.39 34.21
N ARG A 494 7.09 -18.71 34.07
CA ARG A 494 8.13 -19.38 33.27
C ARG A 494 7.93 -19.13 31.77
N LEU A 495 6.66 -19.10 31.35
CA LEU A 495 6.22 -18.81 29.98
C LEU A 495 4.90 -18.04 30.06
N THR A 496 4.87 -16.79 29.60
CA THR A 496 3.72 -15.89 29.74
C THR A 496 2.96 -15.66 28.44
N ASP A 497 3.65 -15.72 27.31
CA ASP A 497 3.09 -15.47 25.98
C ASP A 497 3.96 -16.16 24.93
N ILE A 498 3.37 -16.41 23.75
CA ILE A 498 4.00 -17.07 22.59
C ILE A 498 3.60 -16.35 21.29
N CYS A 499 4.49 -16.41 20.29
CA CYS A 499 4.23 -15.97 18.92
C CYS A 499 5.04 -16.80 17.91
N PHE A 500 4.83 -16.58 16.62
CA PHE A 500 5.69 -17.13 15.57
C PHE A 500 6.55 -16.03 14.95
N THR A 501 7.77 -16.39 14.56
CA THR A 501 8.56 -15.62 13.59
C THR A 501 8.02 -15.82 12.16
N ALA A 502 8.47 -15.01 11.21
CA ALA A 502 8.07 -15.10 9.80
C ALA A 502 8.47 -16.44 9.15
N ASP A 503 9.58 -17.04 9.60
CA ASP A 503 10.08 -18.37 9.21
C ASP A 503 9.46 -19.53 10.00
N ASN A 504 8.32 -19.29 10.66
CA ASN A 504 7.50 -20.27 11.37
C ASN A 504 8.15 -20.92 12.60
N GLN A 505 9.15 -20.28 13.22
CA GLN A 505 9.68 -20.74 14.50
C GLN A 505 8.78 -20.26 15.64
N LEU A 506 8.43 -21.16 16.56
CA LEU A 506 7.70 -20.80 17.77
C LEU A 506 8.68 -20.08 18.72
N VAL A 507 8.25 -18.93 19.25
CA VAL A 507 8.99 -18.17 20.26
C VAL A 507 8.07 -17.90 21.45
N GLY A 508 8.61 -18.03 22.66
CA GLY A 508 7.90 -17.63 23.88
C GLY A 508 8.79 -16.86 24.84
N MET A 509 8.18 -16.19 25.80
CA MET A 509 8.93 -15.41 26.80
C MET A 509 8.50 -15.69 28.24
N ASN A 510 9.42 -15.51 29.19
CA ASN A 510 9.07 -15.48 30.62
C ASN A 510 8.48 -14.13 31.04
N SER A 511 7.92 -14.05 32.25
CA SER A 511 7.56 -12.78 32.89
C SER A 511 8.26 -12.66 34.24
N VAL A 512 9.21 -11.74 34.34
CA VAL A 512 9.95 -11.43 35.57
C VAL A 512 10.22 -9.93 35.65
N GLN A 513 10.17 -9.38 36.86
CA GLN A 513 10.41 -7.96 37.12
C GLN A 513 11.88 -7.59 36.90
N THR A 514 12.14 -6.68 35.98
CA THR A 514 13.46 -6.07 35.73
C THR A 514 13.55 -4.67 36.35
N GLN A 515 14.78 -4.20 36.62
CA GLN A 515 15.08 -2.94 37.30
C GLN A 515 16.29 -2.25 36.66
N TYR A 516 16.42 -0.92 36.88
CA TYR A 516 17.49 -0.09 36.32
C TYR A 516 18.91 -0.67 36.52
N SER A 517 19.18 -1.14 37.73
CA SER A 517 20.44 -1.80 38.10
C SER A 517 20.23 -2.67 39.33
N SER A 518 21.27 -3.38 39.73
CA SER A 518 21.28 -4.18 40.96
C SER A 518 21.06 -3.35 42.24
N ASP A 519 21.30 -2.04 42.19
CA ASP A 519 21.12 -1.13 43.34
C ASP A 519 19.65 -0.79 43.61
N TYR A 520 18.77 -1.07 42.65
CA TYR A 520 17.33 -0.78 42.70
C TYR A 520 16.47 -2.03 42.97
N VAL A 521 17.10 -3.14 43.36
CA VAL A 521 16.40 -4.38 43.70
C VAL A 521 15.81 -4.27 45.11
N ASP A 522 14.49 -4.40 45.22
CA ASP A 522 13.78 -4.36 46.50
C ASP A 522 14.10 -5.60 47.37
N ALA A 523 13.95 -5.49 48.69
CA ALA A 523 14.16 -6.62 49.60
C ALA A 523 13.22 -7.78 49.26
N GLY A 524 13.77 -8.99 49.08
CA GLY A 524 13.03 -10.19 48.67
C GLY A 524 12.86 -10.36 47.15
N TYR A 525 13.33 -9.40 46.34
CA TYR A 525 13.36 -9.51 44.89
C TYR A 525 14.77 -9.87 44.41
N GLN A 526 14.87 -10.38 43.20
CA GLN A 526 16.11 -10.47 42.44
C GLN A 526 15.97 -9.65 41.16
N ARG A 527 17.10 -9.20 40.60
CA ARG A 527 17.06 -8.50 39.31
C ARG A 527 16.64 -9.49 38.22
N GLY A 528 15.48 -9.26 37.63
CA GLY A 528 14.94 -10.15 36.61
C GLY A 528 15.77 -10.18 35.34
N THR A 529 15.67 -11.31 34.63
CA THR A 529 16.15 -11.47 33.25
C THR A 529 14.97 -11.88 32.38
N LEU A 530 14.58 -11.00 31.45
CA LEU A 530 13.67 -11.36 30.36
C LEU A 530 14.40 -12.39 29.48
N ARG A 531 13.79 -13.55 29.30
CA ARG A 531 14.29 -14.67 28.51
C ARG A 531 13.30 -14.93 27.40
N LEU A 532 13.79 -14.95 26.17
CA LEU A 532 13.07 -15.46 25.02
C LEU A 532 13.57 -16.85 24.69
N PHE A 533 12.65 -17.79 24.50
CA PHE A 533 12.90 -19.18 24.17
C PHE A 533 12.43 -19.44 22.75
N LYS A 534 13.22 -20.18 21.97
CA LYS A 534 12.92 -20.48 20.57
C LYS A 534 12.95 -21.98 20.32
N TRP A 535 11.95 -22.48 19.62
CA TRP A 535 11.89 -23.86 19.12
C TRP A 535 12.37 -23.88 17.68
N ALA A 536 13.29 -24.79 17.35
CA ALA A 536 13.74 -24.95 15.96
C ALA A 536 12.61 -25.50 15.07
N ASP A 537 11.79 -26.39 15.62
CA ASP A 537 10.59 -26.99 15.05
C ASP A 537 9.70 -27.50 16.20
N PHE A 538 8.55 -28.10 15.89
CA PHE A 538 7.65 -28.64 16.92
C PHE A 538 8.16 -29.92 17.60
N ASP A 539 9.24 -30.56 17.14
CA ASP A 539 9.81 -31.79 17.70
C ASP A 539 11.03 -31.53 18.61
N SER A 540 11.63 -30.35 18.51
CA SER A 540 12.85 -29.96 19.22
C SER A 540 12.57 -29.39 20.60
N ASP A 541 13.55 -29.53 21.48
CA ASP A 541 13.59 -28.82 22.77
C ASP A 541 13.77 -27.30 22.55
N PRO A 542 13.10 -26.43 23.33
CA PRO A 542 13.34 -25.00 23.27
C PRO A 542 14.76 -24.63 23.74
N VAL A 543 15.37 -23.65 23.09
CA VAL A 543 16.63 -23.04 23.56
C VAL A 543 16.39 -21.63 24.08
N GLU A 544 17.12 -21.24 25.14
CA GLU A 544 17.21 -19.82 25.52
C GLU A 544 17.90 -19.07 24.36
N TRP A 545 17.13 -18.28 23.64
CA TRP A 545 17.54 -17.66 22.37
C TRP A 545 18.27 -16.35 22.60
N VAL A 546 17.61 -15.38 23.25
CA VAL A 546 18.21 -14.10 23.64
C VAL A 546 17.67 -13.67 25.01
N THR A 547 18.46 -12.88 25.74
CA THR A 547 18.08 -12.40 27.08
C THR A 547 18.30 -10.90 27.23
N SER A 548 17.50 -10.25 28.08
CA SER A 548 17.63 -8.84 28.40
C SER A 548 17.33 -8.56 29.87
N MET A 549 18.12 -7.69 30.49
CA MET A 549 17.83 -7.11 31.82
C MET A 549 17.32 -5.67 31.71
N SER A 550 16.92 -5.24 30.50
CA SER A 550 16.37 -3.90 30.28
C SER A 550 15.09 -3.72 31.07
N SER A 551 15.00 -2.61 31.81
CA SER A 551 13.79 -2.23 32.52
C SER A 551 12.87 -1.31 31.72
N ALA A 552 13.12 -1.13 30.41
CA ALA A 552 12.41 -0.15 29.57
C ALA A 552 12.32 1.24 30.23
N ASN A 553 13.35 1.62 30.99
CA ASN A 553 13.42 2.82 31.80
C ASN A 553 12.29 2.97 32.85
N PHE A 554 11.78 1.86 33.39
CA PHE A 554 10.98 1.83 34.61
C PHE A 554 11.79 1.32 35.80
N TYR A 555 11.37 1.72 37.00
CA TYR A 555 11.93 1.19 38.24
C TYR A 555 11.59 -0.30 38.41
N ARG A 556 10.38 -0.72 37.98
CA ARG A 556 9.89 -2.11 38.02
C ARG A 556 9.18 -2.45 36.71
N TYR A 557 9.88 -3.02 35.73
CA TYR A 557 9.25 -3.40 34.46
C TYR A 557 8.88 -4.88 34.45
N ARG A 558 7.61 -5.18 34.16
CA ARG A 558 7.06 -6.53 34.04
C ARG A 558 6.60 -6.77 32.59
N PRO A 559 7.33 -7.57 31.80
CA PRO A 559 6.91 -8.03 30.46
C PRO A 559 5.57 -8.79 30.51
N GLN A 560 4.67 -8.54 29.54
CA GLN A 560 3.34 -9.17 29.48
C GLN A 560 3.04 -9.86 28.14
N ALA A 561 3.24 -9.18 27.01
CA ALA A 561 2.99 -9.76 25.68
C ALA A 561 4.12 -9.46 24.68
N LEU A 562 4.28 -10.31 23.66
CA LEU A 562 5.28 -10.15 22.59
C LEU A 562 4.70 -10.30 21.18
N ALA A 563 5.36 -9.65 20.22
CA ALA A 563 5.22 -9.84 18.78
C ALA A 563 6.59 -9.76 18.12
N ILE A 564 6.81 -10.50 17.03
CA ILE A 564 8.10 -10.58 16.34
C ILE A 564 7.87 -10.35 14.86
N ASP A 565 8.56 -9.36 14.31
CA ASP A 565 8.63 -9.06 12.88
C ASP A 565 9.95 -9.58 12.29
N GLY A 566 9.87 -10.44 11.27
CA GLY A 566 11.02 -11.02 10.58
C GLY A 566 11.34 -12.47 10.97
N ALA A 567 12.39 -13.01 10.35
CA ALA A 567 12.84 -14.38 10.54
C ALA A 567 13.65 -14.53 11.84
N GLY A 568 13.69 -15.73 12.42
CA GLY A 568 14.32 -15.96 13.72
C GLY A 568 15.83 -15.68 13.80
N ASP A 569 16.51 -15.43 12.68
CA ASP A 569 17.91 -15.00 12.60
C ASP A 569 18.07 -13.49 12.37
N GLU A 570 17.09 -12.82 11.75
CA GLU A 570 17.02 -11.37 11.55
C GLU A 570 15.58 -10.87 11.76
N CYS A 571 15.33 -10.31 12.95
CA CYS A 571 14.00 -9.86 13.34
C CYS A 571 14.02 -8.72 14.36
N LEU A 572 12.86 -8.10 14.52
CA LEU A 572 12.55 -7.15 15.56
C LEU A 572 11.58 -7.77 16.57
N VAL A 573 12.07 -8.01 17.79
CA VAL A 573 11.24 -8.47 18.90
C VAL A 573 10.64 -7.26 19.61
N THR A 574 9.31 -7.15 19.65
CA THR A 574 8.59 -6.11 20.38
C THR A 574 7.87 -6.71 21.58
N VAL A 575 8.16 -6.20 22.77
CA VAL A 575 7.58 -6.63 24.04
C VAL A 575 6.87 -5.46 24.69
N ILE A 576 5.63 -5.64 25.13
CA ILE A 576 4.94 -4.66 25.98
C ILE A 576 4.97 -5.11 27.44
N GLY A 577 5.23 -4.18 28.34
CA GLY A 577 5.25 -4.45 29.77
C GLY A 577 4.83 -3.28 30.63
N THR A 578 4.45 -3.58 31.87
CA THR A 578 3.85 -2.63 32.81
C THR A 578 4.81 -2.24 33.94
N ASN A 579 4.60 -1.05 34.51
CA ASN A 579 5.29 -0.63 35.72
C ASN A 579 4.65 -1.24 36.97
N GLY A 580 5.27 -2.29 37.53
CA GLY A 580 4.74 -3.11 38.63
C GLY A 580 4.51 -2.40 39.98
N SER A 581 4.75 -1.09 40.09
CA SER A 581 4.56 -0.32 41.33
C SER A 581 3.82 1.01 41.18
N SER A 582 3.40 1.34 39.97
CA SER A 582 2.74 2.62 39.71
C SER A 582 1.24 2.51 39.92
N ALA A 583 0.67 3.47 40.66
CA ALA A 583 -0.79 3.63 40.77
C ALA A 583 -1.47 3.92 39.42
N VAL A 584 -0.69 4.37 38.42
CA VAL A 584 -1.17 4.63 37.04
C VAL A 584 -1.05 3.38 36.16
N GLY A 585 -0.25 2.38 36.56
CA GLY A 585 -0.06 1.14 35.78
C GLY A 585 0.49 1.38 34.37
N GLY A 586 1.36 2.38 34.18
CA GLY A 586 1.83 2.76 32.86
C GLY A 586 2.62 1.66 32.15
N MET A 587 2.48 1.58 30.83
CA MET A 587 3.06 0.54 29.99
C MET A 587 4.05 1.13 28.99
N ARG A 588 5.05 0.33 28.59
CA ARG A 588 6.06 0.67 27.60
C ARG A 588 6.34 -0.49 26.66
N PHE A 589 6.71 -0.16 25.43
CA PHE A 589 7.32 -1.11 24.53
C PHE A 589 8.83 -1.18 24.78
N LEU A 590 9.36 -2.39 24.78
CA LEU A 590 10.76 -2.74 24.69
C LEU A 590 10.96 -3.44 23.34
N LYS A 591 11.77 -2.86 22.47
CA LYS A 591 12.12 -3.38 21.16
C LYS A 591 13.55 -3.88 21.17
N LEU A 592 13.78 -5.11 20.71
CA LEU A 592 15.10 -5.74 20.60
C LEU A 592 15.33 -6.12 19.14
N SER A 593 16.30 -5.47 18.48
CA SER A 593 16.76 -5.93 17.17
C SER A 593 17.63 -7.16 17.38
N VAL A 594 17.28 -8.27 16.74
CA VAL A 594 18.05 -9.52 16.81
C VAL A 594 18.60 -9.81 15.42
N VAL A 595 19.92 -9.98 15.34
CA VAL A 595 20.62 -10.38 14.12
C VAL A 595 21.60 -11.49 14.49
N ASN A 596 21.61 -12.59 13.74
CA ASN A 596 22.43 -13.78 13.99
C ASN A 596 22.30 -14.31 15.43
N ASN A 597 21.06 -14.39 15.95
CA ASN A 597 20.74 -14.80 17.32
C ASN A 597 21.39 -13.91 18.42
N GLN A 598 21.73 -12.67 18.12
CA GLN A 598 22.26 -11.70 19.09
C GLN A 598 21.45 -10.40 19.07
N ILE A 599 21.21 -9.83 20.26
CA ILE A 599 20.59 -8.51 20.38
C ILE A 599 21.61 -7.46 19.91
N THR A 600 21.35 -6.79 18.79
CA THR A 600 22.18 -5.73 18.22
C THR A 600 21.73 -4.34 18.66
N SER A 601 20.47 -4.17 19.04
CA SER A 601 19.98 -2.95 19.67
C SER A 601 18.85 -3.18 20.67
N THR A 602 18.65 -2.19 21.54
CA THR A 602 17.55 -2.17 22.51
C THR A 602 16.97 -0.77 22.55
N ILE A 603 15.68 -0.65 22.25
CA ILE A 603 14.92 0.59 22.27
C ILE A 603 13.77 0.44 23.28
N TYR A 604 13.49 1.47 24.06
CA TYR A 604 12.28 1.58 24.85
C TYR A 604 11.48 2.82 24.44
N THR A 605 10.16 2.70 24.38
CA THR A 605 9.30 3.80 23.93
C THR A 605 8.48 4.37 25.09
N GLU A 606 7.65 5.35 24.78
CA GLU A 606 6.78 6.14 25.65
C GLU A 606 7.53 7.06 26.63
N GLN A 607 7.62 8.33 26.22
CA GLN A 607 8.04 9.43 27.05
C GLN A 607 7.00 9.74 28.14
N THR A 608 5.73 9.75 27.76
CA THR A 608 4.61 10.29 28.55
C THR A 608 3.80 9.15 29.16
N ILE A 609 4.02 8.91 30.46
CA ILE A 609 3.35 7.86 31.23
C ILE A 609 2.53 8.50 32.36
N ASN A 610 1.27 8.81 32.06
CA ASN A 610 0.31 9.40 33.00
C ASN A 610 -1.10 8.82 32.77
N ALA A 611 -2.07 9.21 33.60
CA ALA A 611 -3.43 8.67 33.54
C ALA A 611 -4.17 8.93 32.21
N THR A 612 -3.77 9.95 31.44
CA THR A 612 -4.37 10.25 30.14
C THR A 612 -3.67 9.53 28.98
N SER A 613 -2.51 8.91 29.21
CA SER A 613 -1.77 8.14 28.19
C SER A 613 -2.62 7.01 27.60
N ASN A 614 -2.36 6.65 26.34
CA ASN A 614 -3.00 5.51 25.68
C ASN A 614 -2.53 4.15 26.25
N PHE A 615 -1.34 4.13 26.84
CA PHE A 615 -0.66 2.89 27.26
C PHE A 615 -0.63 2.77 28.78
N THR A 616 -1.75 2.33 29.36
CA THR A 616 -1.88 2.04 30.79
C THR A 616 -2.70 0.79 31.05
N LEU A 617 -2.32 0.04 32.08
CA LEU A 617 -3.00 -1.20 32.48
C LEU A 617 -4.49 -0.99 32.77
N PRO A 618 -4.96 0.10 33.41
CA PRO A 618 -6.40 0.31 33.61
C PRO A 618 -7.20 0.57 32.32
N LYS A 619 -6.55 0.99 31.22
CA LYS A 619 -7.23 1.24 29.94
C LYS A 619 -7.18 0.04 29.02
N ILE A 620 -6.10 -0.72 29.03
CA ILE A 620 -5.90 -1.86 28.14
C ILE A 620 -6.34 -3.16 28.81
N GLY A 621 -6.09 -3.30 30.11
CA GLY A 621 -6.22 -4.57 30.81
C GLY A 621 -5.03 -5.48 30.56
N GLU A 622 -5.25 -6.80 30.50
CA GLU A 622 -4.22 -7.77 30.11
C GLU A 622 -3.98 -7.69 28.60
N PRO A 623 -2.78 -7.23 28.15
CA PRO A 623 -2.53 -6.96 26.74
C PRO A 623 -2.29 -8.25 25.95
N VAL A 624 -2.79 -8.27 24.72
CA VAL A 624 -2.37 -9.17 23.65
C VAL A 624 -1.70 -8.33 22.57
N LEU A 625 -0.53 -8.79 22.11
CA LEU A 625 0.22 -8.13 21.06
C LEU A 625 0.30 -9.04 19.84
N THR A 626 0.01 -8.47 18.68
CA THR A 626 0.11 -9.13 17.36
C THR A 626 0.70 -8.14 16.36
N LEU A 627 1.35 -8.60 15.31
CA LEU A 627 1.80 -7.73 14.23
C LEU A 627 0.61 -7.19 13.42
N SER A 628 0.76 -6.01 12.83
CA SER A 628 -0.21 -5.51 11.87
C SER A 628 -0.01 -6.19 10.51
N PRO A 629 -1.05 -6.72 9.85
CA PRO A 629 -0.94 -7.20 8.47
C PRO A 629 -0.79 -6.06 7.45
N ARG A 630 -1.00 -4.80 7.87
CA ARG A 630 -0.94 -3.60 7.01
C ARG A 630 0.47 -3.04 6.88
N ASN A 631 1.26 -3.13 7.94
CA ASN A 631 2.62 -2.61 8.00
C ASN A 631 3.42 -3.37 9.06
N ASP A 632 4.53 -3.98 8.66
CA ASP A 632 5.36 -4.81 9.54
C ASP A 632 6.04 -4.01 10.68
N ASP A 633 6.21 -2.68 10.53
CA ASP A 633 6.68 -1.79 11.62
C ASP A 633 5.62 -1.53 12.72
N ASN A 634 4.36 -1.87 12.43
CA ASN A 634 3.22 -1.62 13.31
C ASN A 634 2.81 -2.88 14.08
N VAL A 635 2.28 -2.66 15.28
CA VAL A 635 1.68 -3.71 16.09
C VAL A 635 0.21 -3.38 16.35
N VAL A 636 -0.62 -4.41 16.48
CA VAL A 636 -1.98 -4.26 17.00
C VAL A 636 -1.95 -4.61 18.47
N LEU A 637 -2.47 -3.69 19.28
CA LEU A 637 -2.69 -3.91 20.69
C LEU A 637 -4.17 -4.16 20.95
N ASP A 638 -4.43 -5.26 21.63
CA ASP A 638 -5.75 -5.71 22.08
C ASP A 638 -5.67 -5.96 23.59
N GLY A 639 -6.80 -5.96 24.28
CA GLY A 639 -6.85 -6.22 25.72
C GLY A 639 -8.27 -6.20 26.25
N ASP A 640 -8.46 -6.78 27.43
CA ASP A 640 -9.80 -7.04 27.97
C ASP A 640 -10.56 -5.78 28.39
N GLN A 641 -9.98 -4.58 28.26
CA GLN A 641 -10.63 -3.30 28.57
C GLN A 641 -10.74 -2.36 27.36
N ILE A 642 -10.28 -2.76 26.17
CA ILE A 642 -10.20 -1.88 25.00
C ILE A 642 -10.44 -2.63 23.70
N LEU A 643 -11.08 -1.97 22.75
CA LEU A 643 -11.14 -2.48 21.38
C LEU A 643 -9.74 -2.45 20.74
N PRO A 644 -9.44 -3.38 19.82
CA PRO A 644 -8.17 -3.44 19.12
C PRO A 644 -7.81 -2.11 18.45
N PHE A 645 -6.52 -1.75 18.51
CA PHE A 645 -6.01 -0.58 17.82
C PHE A 645 -4.58 -0.75 17.31
N GLU A 646 -4.30 -0.14 16.16
CA GLU A 646 -3.00 -0.21 15.50
C GLU A 646 -2.06 0.87 16.05
N VAL A 647 -0.80 0.49 16.29
CA VAL A 647 0.24 1.33 16.89
C VAL A 647 1.49 1.31 16.02
N ALA A 648 1.89 2.47 15.53
CA ALA A 648 3.21 2.70 14.96
C ALA A 648 4.20 2.92 16.10
N THR A 649 5.01 1.89 16.38
CA THR A 649 5.94 1.91 17.51
C THR A 649 7.06 2.92 17.27
N ALA A 650 7.42 3.70 18.29
CA ALA A 650 8.47 4.70 18.13
C ALA A 650 9.84 4.04 17.82
N LYS A 651 10.62 4.70 16.95
CA LYS A 651 11.94 4.21 16.49
C LYS A 651 13.11 4.69 17.35
N THR A 652 12.86 5.53 18.36
CA THR A 652 13.90 6.12 19.22
C THR A 652 13.53 6.03 20.70
N ASN A 653 14.57 5.98 21.55
CA ASN A 653 14.40 5.88 23.00
C ASN A 653 13.63 7.07 23.57
N GLY A 654 12.64 6.77 24.43
CA GLY A 654 11.90 7.81 25.16
C GLY A 654 11.04 8.70 24.27
N THR A 655 10.56 8.18 23.15
CA THR A 655 9.58 8.83 22.26
C THR A 655 8.24 8.10 22.35
N ASN A 656 7.12 8.83 22.30
CA ASN A 656 5.78 8.22 22.33
C ASN A 656 5.47 7.53 21.00
N SER A 657 4.87 6.34 21.06
CA SER A 657 4.32 5.66 19.89
C SER A 657 3.03 6.34 19.43
N VAL A 658 2.70 6.18 18.15
CA VAL A 658 1.52 6.81 17.53
C VAL A 658 0.43 5.76 17.37
N VAL A 659 -0.76 6.07 17.88
CA VAL A 659 -1.96 5.28 17.55
C VAL A 659 -2.38 5.66 16.14
N VAL A 660 -2.34 4.68 15.23
CA VAL A 660 -2.62 4.87 13.80
C VAL A 660 -4.12 4.90 13.55
N GLY A 661 -4.83 3.91 14.10
CA GLY A 661 -6.28 3.79 13.98
C GLY A 661 -6.81 2.94 15.12
N ARG A 662 -8.05 3.21 15.56
CA ARG A 662 -8.77 2.42 16.57
C ARG A 662 -10.00 1.85 15.90
N LEU A 663 -10.32 0.59 16.17
CA LEU A 663 -11.59 0.03 15.75
C LEU A 663 -12.71 0.86 16.38
N ASP A 664 -13.59 1.42 15.55
CA ASP A 664 -14.78 2.16 15.93
C ASP A 664 -15.99 1.36 15.45
N ASP A 665 -16.31 0.28 16.15
CA ASP A 665 -17.47 -0.52 15.82
C ASP A 665 -18.69 -0.06 16.63
N VAL A 666 -19.75 0.30 15.92
CA VAL A 666 -21.04 0.69 16.50
C VAL A 666 -21.87 -0.54 16.95
N GLU A 667 -21.47 -1.76 16.54
CA GLU A 667 -22.08 -3.03 16.95
C GLU A 667 -21.42 -3.71 18.17
N GLU A 668 -20.16 -3.38 18.50
CA GLU A 668 -19.45 -3.90 19.69
C GLU A 668 -19.51 -2.91 20.86
N ASP A 669 -20.52 -3.02 21.72
CA ASP A 669 -20.60 -2.21 22.95
C ASP A 669 -19.57 -2.65 24.03
N ALA A 670 -18.88 -3.80 23.85
CA ALA A 670 -17.93 -4.34 24.83
C ALA A 670 -16.68 -5.00 24.21
N PRO A 671 -15.47 -4.74 24.75
CA PRO A 671 -14.21 -5.26 24.22
C PRO A 671 -14.09 -6.78 24.36
N ALA A 672 -13.74 -7.46 23.26
CA ALA A 672 -13.34 -8.87 23.20
C ALA A 672 -11.84 -8.99 22.93
N VAL A 673 -11.20 -10.03 23.46
CA VAL A 673 -9.74 -10.24 23.35
C VAL A 673 -9.41 -11.39 22.42
N GLY A 674 -8.30 -11.27 21.69
CA GLY A 674 -7.71 -12.35 20.91
C GLY A 674 -8.03 -12.24 19.43
N VAL A 675 -7.78 -11.07 18.85
CA VAL A 675 -7.84 -10.88 17.40
C VAL A 675 -6.78 -11.68 16.65
N SER A 676 -7.11 -12.03 15.42
CA SER A 676 -6.19 -12.66 14.46
C SER A 676 -6.31 -12.02 13.08
N PHE A 677 -5.29 -12.20 12.25
CA PHE A 677 -5.18 -11.52 10.96
C PHE A 677 -4.73 -12.46 9.85
N PHE A 678 -5.12 -12.15 8.62
CA PHE A 678 -4.64 -12.79 7.41
C PHE A 678 -4.71 -11.82 6.22
N LYS A 679 -4.00 -12.16 5.14
CA LYS A 679 -4.16 -11.50 3.84
C LYS A 679 -4.93 -12.39 2.89
N TYR A 680 -5.77 -11.79 2.05
CA TYR A 680 -6.52 -12.48 1.01
C TYR A 680 -6.86 -11.52 -0.11
N ALA A 681 -6.60 -11.92 -1.36
CA ALA A 681 -6.89 -11.10 -2.54
C ALA A 681 -6.34 -9.66 -2.46
N GLN A 682 -5.12 -9.49 -1.92
CA GLN A 682 -4.46 -8.19 -1.69
C GLN A 682 -5.07 -7.30 -0.59
N HIS A 683 -6.07 -7.81 0.12
CA HIS A 683 -6.70 -7.14 1.25
C HIS A 683 -6.22 -7.73 2.58
N GLN A 684 -6.27 -6.92 3.64
CA GLN A 684 -5.90 -7.31 5.00
C GLN A 684 -7.16 -7.49 5.85
N TYR A 685 -7.30 -8.65 6.46
CA TYR A 685 -8.48 -9.00 7.24
C TYR A 685 -8.16 -9.19 8.71
N MET A 686 -9.10 -8.77 9.56
CA MET A 686 -9.11 -9.01 11.00
C MET A 686 -10.30 -9.89 11.37
N VAL A 687 -10.03 -10.95 12.15
CA VAL A 687 -11.07 -11.75 12.79
C VAL A 687 -11.05 -11.40 14.28
N THR A 688 -12.22 -11.14 14.83
CA THR A 688 -12.38 -10.82 16.26
C THR A 688 -13.52 -11.66 16.86
N PRO A 689 -13.40 -12.16 18.10
CA PRO A 689 -14.58 -12.55 18.85
C PRO A 689 -15.45 -11.32 19.12
N TYR A 690 -16.74 -11.50 19.37
CA TYR A 690 -17.60 -10.42 19.86
C TYR A 690 -18.40 -10.84 21.09
N ILE A 691 -18.72 -9.88 21.96
CA ILE A 691 -19.50 -10.11 23.19
C ILE A 691 -20.96 -9.71 22.94
N ALA A 692 -21.90 -10.65 23.17
CA ALA A 692 -23.31 -10.45 22.83
C ALA A 692 -24.16 -9.74 23.92
N GLN A 693 -23.63 -9.56 25.14
CA GLN A 693 -24.31 -8.91 26.27
C GLN A 693 -23.30 -8.13 27.13
N GLU A 694 -23.75 -7.16 27.93
CA GLU A 694 -22.86 -6.37 28.80
C GLU A 694 -21.91 -7.24 29.64
N ARG A 695 -20.68 -6.74 29.82
CA ARG A 695 -19.59 -7.47 30.46
C ARG A 695 -19.68 -7.41 31.99
N ASP A 696 -20.12 -8.52 32.59
CA ASP A 696 -19.87 -8.87 34.00
C ASP A 696 -18.59 -9.73 34.14
N ASP A 697 -18.31 -10.32 35.31
CA ASP A 697 -17.13 -11.17 35.59
C ASP A 697 -16.93 -12.36 34.62
N ASN A 698 -17.93 -12.69 33.80
CA ASN A 698 -17.87 -13.70 32.74
C ASN A 698 -18.47 -13.13 31.43
N PRO A 699 -17.65 -12.75 30.44
CA PRO A 699 -18.14 -12.23 29.17
C PRO A 699 -18.93 -13.32 28.40
N MET A 700 -20.04 -12.91 27.81
CA MET A 700 -20.94 -13.78 27.03
C MET A 700 -20.55 -13.74 25.55
N VAL A 701 -19.61 -14.59 25.15
CA VAL A 701 -19.07 -14.63 23.79
C VAL A 701 -20.15 -15.10 22.81
N GLY A 702 -20.44 -14.26 21.82
CA GLY A 702 -21.50 -14.46 20.84
C GLY A 702 -21.06 -15.14 19.55
N GLY A 703 -19.78 -15.18 19.23
CA GLY A 703 -19.28 -15.71 17.96
C GLY A 703 -18.08 -14.92 17.45
N ILE A 704 -17.96 -14.79 16.13
CA ILE A 704 -16.90 -14.02 15.46
C ILE A 704 -17.47 -12.97 14.50
N LYS A 705 -16.68 -11.92 14.28
CA LYS A 705 -16.83 -10.93 13.22
C LYS A 705 -15.57 -10.91 12.35
N LEU A 706 -15.74 -10.58 11.07
CA LEU A 706 -14.67 -10.48 10.08
C LEU A 706 -14.68 -9.07 9.49
N TYR A 707 -13.57 -8.35 9.60
CA TYR A 707 -13.43 -7.01 9.05
C TYR A 707 -12.34 -6.98 7.98
N ASP A 708 -12.61 -6.29 6.88
CA ASP A 708 -11.58 -5.78 5.99
C ASP A 708 -11.00 -4.50 6.61
N ILE A 709 -9.70 -4.54 6.93
CA ILE A 709 -8.97 -3.43 7.54
C ILE A 709 -7.99 -2.79 6.55
N THR A 710 -8.14 -3.00 5.24
CA THR A 710 -7.23 -2.51 4.19
C THR A 710 -7.20 -0.98 4.10
N ALA A 711 -8.28 -0.29 4.48
CA ALA A 711 -8.30 1.18 4.55
C ALA A 711 -7.68 1.74 5.86
N GLY A 712 -7.68 0.96 6.94
CA GLY A 712 -7.29 1.39 8.28
C GLY A 712 -8.14 0.69 9.33
N MET A 713 -7.63 0.55 10.55
CA MET A 713 -8.41 -0.05 11.65
C MET A 713 -9.60 0.84 12.07
N ASP A 714 -9.47 2.16 11.89
CA ASP A 714 -10.53 3.17 12.06
C ASP A 714 -11.50 3.25 10.87
N GLN A 715 -11.22 2.53 9.79
CA GLN A 715 -12.06 2.41 8.60
C GLN A 715 -12.37 0.95 8.29
N ALA A 716 -12.37 0.11 9.33
CA ALA A 716 -12.65 -1.31 9.20
C ALA A 716 -14.06 -1.52 8.63
N ALA A 717 -14.17 -2.26 7.54
CA ALA A 717 -15.45 -2.59 6.90
C ALA A 717 -15.85 -4.02 7.28
N LEU A 718 -17.05 -4.18 7.85
CA LEU A 718 -17.57 -5.51 8.20
C LEU A 718 -17.82 -6.32 6.92
N VAL A 719 -17.23 -7.51 6.85
CA VAL A 719 -17.54 -8.51 5.82
C VAL A 719 -18.77 -9.29 6.29
N ALA A 720 -19.84 -9.27 5.50
CA ALA A 720 -21.07 -9.97 5.86
C ALA A 720 -20.85 -11.49 5.88
N THR A 721 -21.12 -12.16 6.99
CA THR A 721 -20.93 -13.61 7.13
C THR A 721 -22.22 -14.34 7.49
N THR A 722 -22.36 -15.60 7.06
CA THR A 722 -23.44 -16.49 7.56
C THR A 722 -22.93 -17.50 8.59
N ASN A 723 -23.80 -17.88 9.53
CA ASN A 723 -23.56 -18.88 10.58
C ASN A 723 -22.44 -18.55 11.60
N THR A 724 -21.93 -17.33 11.64
CA THR A 724 -20.88 -16.89 12.59
C THR A 724 -21.38 -16.61 14.00
N ASP A 725 -22.69 -16.37 14.15
CA ASP A 725 -23.32 -16.22 15.45
C ASP A 725 -23.49 -17.57 16.16
N LEU A 726 -23.16 -17.60 17.44
CA LEU A 726 -23.31 -18.70 18.38
C LEU A 726 -24.35 -18.33 19.46
N ALA A 727 -24.86 -19.35 20.16
CA ALA A 727 -25.57 -19.10 21.40
C ALA A 727 -24.58 -18.51 22.42
N PRO A 728 -24.88 -17.37 23.07
CA PRO A 728 -23.94 -16.73 23.99
C PRO A 728 -23.50 -17.67 25.11
N LEU A 729 -22.17 -17.77 25.33
CA LEU A 729 -21.55 -18.63 26.33
C LEU A 729 -20.67 -17.80 27.27
N ALA A 730 -20.81 -18.03 28.57
CA ALA A 730 -19.92 -17.47 29.58
C ALA A 730 -18.53 -18.10 29.44
N THR A 731 -17.52 -17.27 29.14
CA THR A 731 -16.19 -17.73 28.74
C THR A 731 -15.10 -16.95 29.46
N GLN A 732 -14.07 -17.63 29.98
CA GLN A 732 -12.93 -16.96 30.65
C GLN A 732 -11.81 -16.62 29.67
N PHE A 733 -11.53 -17.51 28.72
CA PHE A 733 -10.54 -17.30 27.67
C PHE A 733 -11.19 -17.34 26.29
N MET A 734 -10.96 -16.32 25.48
CA MET A 734 -11.37 -16.31 24.09
C MET A 734 -10.22 -15.89 23.19
N SER A 735 -10.18 -16.45 21.97
CA SER A 735 -9.26 -16.04 20.93
C SER A 735 -9.74 -16.55 19.59
N THR A 736 -9.42 -15.81 18.53
CA THR A 736 -9.65 -16.23 17.15
C THR A 736 -8.36 -16.75 16.50
N GLY A 737 -8.53 -17.41 15.37
CA GLY A 737 -7.46 -17.70 14.44
C GLY A 737 -7.98 -17.81 13.02
N ALA A 738 -7.09 -17.71 12.04
CA ALA A 738 -7.42 -17.85 10.63
C ALA A 738 -6.36 -18.69 9.91
N ALA A 739 -6.80 -19.47 8.93
CA ALA A 739 -5.93 -20.18 8.01
C ALA A 739 -6.49 -20.08 6.59
N VAL A 740 -5.64 -19.65 5.65
CA VAL A 740 -6.02 -19.45 4.26
C VAL A 740 -5.18 -20.35 3.37
N LYS A 741 -5.83 -21.05 2.44
CA LYS A 741 -5.16 -21.91 1.45
C LYS A 741 -5.88 -21.84 0.11
N GLY A 742 -5.25 -21.18 -0.85
CA GLY A 742 -5.94 -20.81 -2.10
C GLY A 742 -7.21 -20.01 -1.79
N ALA A 743 -8.31 -20.37 -2.42
CA ALA A 743 -9.62 -19.73 -2.19
C ALA A 743 -10.31 -20.15 -0.88
N ASP A 744 -9.72 -21.06 -0.08
CA ASP A 744 -10.32 -21.51 1.17
C ASP A 744 -9.93 -20.62 2.35
N ILE A 745 -10.94 -20.05 3.00
CA ILE A 745 -10.82 -19.28 4.23
C ILE A 745 -11.39 -20.12 5.37
N ASN A 746 -10.54 -20.43 6.35
CA ASN A 746 -10.90 -21.13 7.57
C ASN A 746 -10.75 -20.19 8.77
N LEU A 747 -11.83 -19.99 9.52
CA LEU A 747 -11.87 -19.15 10.72
C LEU A 747 -12.08 -20.04 11.95
N TYR A 748 -11.46 -19.66 13.06
CA TYR A 748 -11.50 -20.40 14.31
C TYR A 748 -11.85 -19.48 15.48
N LEU A 749 -12.64 -19.99 16.42
CA LEU A 749 -12.89 -19.37 17.72
C LEU A 749 -12.63 -20.40 18.81
N MET A 750 -11.77 -20.05 19.76
CA MET A 750 -11.62 -20.78 21.02
C MET A 750 -12.44 -20.09 22.10
N GLN A 751 -13.32 -20.84 22.76
CA GLN A 751 -14.05 -20.46 23.96
C GLN A 751 -13.65 -21.44 25.07
N ASP A 752 -12.82 -20.98 26.00
CA ASP A 752 -12.14 -21.83 26.97
C ASP A 752 -11.45 -23.01 26.26
N ASN A 753 -11.84 -24.25 26.53
CA ASN A 753 -11.23 -25.44 25.94
C ASN A 753 -11.91 -25.92 24.65
N LYS A 754 -12.89 -25.18 24.11
CA LYS A 754 -13.63 -25.56 22.90
C LYS A 754 -13.21 -24.72 21.69
N ILE A 755 -12.84 -25.37 20.58
CA ILE A 755 -12.59 -24.69 19.29
C ILE A 755 -13.74 -24.96 18.32
N THR A 756 -14.31 -23.90 17.74
CA THR A 756 -15.30 -23.95 16.66
C THR A 756 -14.66 -23.49 15.35
N LYS A 757 -14.96 -24.16 14.24
CA LYS A 757 -14.42 -23.86 12.90
C LYS A 757 -15.52 -23.40 11.95
N TRP A 758 -15.21 -22.38 11.14
CA TRP A 758 -15.97 -21.95 9.97
C TRP A 758 -15.13 -22.10 8.71
N GLN A 759 -15.75 -22.55 7.62
CA GLN A 759 -15.06 -22.77 6.34
C GLN A 759 -15.87 -22.24 5.15
N ALA A 760 -15.20 -21.51 4.25
CA ALA A 760 -15.82 -20.92 3.06
C ALA A 760 -16.05 -21.94 1.92
N LEU A 761 -15.05 -22.72 1.49
CA LEU A 761 -15.22 -23.62 0.33
C LEU A 761 -16.11 -24.85 0.60
N ALA A 762 -16.49 -25.10 1.85
CA ALA A 762 -17.45 -26.15 2.18
C ALA A 762 -18.87 -25.85 1.64
N LYS A 763 -19.13 -24.61 1.21
CA LYS A 763 -20.37 -24.17 0.59
C LYS A 763 -20.06 -23.34 -0.65
N GLU A 764 -20.76 -23.64 -1.76
CA GLU A 764 -20.71 -22.79 -2.94
C GLU A 764 -21.23 -21.40 -2.57
N GLN A 765 -20.40 -20.38 -2.76
CA GLN A 765 -20.77 -18.99 -2.49
C GLN A 765 -21.93 -18.61 -3.42
N PRO A 766 -22.88 -17.74 -3.04
CA PRO A 766 -23.92 -17.31 -3.97
C PRO A 766 -23.31 -16.41 -5.05
N GLY A 767 -23.60 -16.71 -6.33
CA GLY A 767 -23.16 -15.85 -7.43
C GLY A 767 -23.91 -14.52 -7.39
N VAL A 768 -23.16 -13.41 -7.46
CA VAL A 768 -23.72 -12.06 -7.57
C VAL A 768 -23.92 -11.75 -9.05
N PRO A 769 -25.14 -11.50 -9.54
CA PRO A 769 -25.38 -11.17 -10.94
C PRO A 769 -25.00 -9.72 -11.24
N GLY A 770 -24.53 -9.47 -12.46
CA GLY A 770 -24.52 -8.12 -13.03
C GLY A 770 -25.96 -7.65 -13.14
N VAL A 771 -26.32 -6.56 -12.43
CA VAL A 771 -27.72 -6.12 -12.32
C VAL A 771 -28.09 -5.19 -13.48
N TYR A 772 -29.30 -5.34 -14.03
CA TYR A 772 -29.87 -4.43 -15.01
C TYR A 772 -31.40 -4.48 -15.04
N ALA A 773 -32.01 -3.39 -15.50
CA ALA A 773 -33.45 -3.31 -15.70
C ALA A 773 -33.83 -3.68 -17.15
N TYR A 774 -35.04 -4.20 -17.35
CA TYR A 774 -35.60 -4.52 -18.67
C TYR A 774 -37.14 -4.40 -18.67
N GLY A 775 -37.75 -4.35 -19.86
CA GLY A 775 -39.21 -4.18 -19.97
C GLY A 775 -39.71 -2.88 -19.37
N LEU A 776 -39.00 -1.78 -19.65
CA LEU A 776 -39.32 -0.44 -19.18
C LEU A 776 -40.58 0.07 -19.89
N GLU A 777 -41.59 0.45 -19.11
CA GLU A 777 -42.85 1.00 -19.61
C GLU A 777 -43.29 2.15 -18.70
N CYS A 778 -43.90 3.19 -19.27
CA CYS A 778 -44.53 4.25 -18.50
C CYS A 778 -45.96 4.52 -18.96
N TYR A 779 -46.83 4.85 -18.01
CA TYR A 779 -48.24 5.13 -18.26
C TYR A 779 -48.72 6.34 -17.48
N ASN A 780 -49.54 7.16 -18.13
CA ASN A 780 -50.17 8.31 -17.48
C ASN A 780 -51.53 7.91 -16.90
N ASP A 781 -51.76 8.21 -15.62
CA ASP A 781 -53.10 8.24 -15.03
C ASP A 781 -53.78 9.58 -15.39
N ASN A 782 -55.09 9.55 -15.64
CA ASN A 782 -55.96 10.73 -15.77
C ASN A 782 -55.90 11.72 -14.57
N ASN A 783 -55.19 11.41 -13.48
CA ASN A 783 -55.16 12.14 -12.20
C ASN A 783 -53.82 12.78 -11.78
N SER A 784 -52.91 13.11 -12.71
CA SER A 784 -51.63 13.82 -12.43
C SER A 784 -50.44 12.95 -11.97
N ILE A 785 -50.52 11.64 -12.15
CA ILE A 785 -49.49 10.66 -11.80
C ILE A 785 -48.96 9.99 -13.06
N CYS A 786 -47.65 9.73 -13.10
CA CYS A 786 -47.04 8.81 -14.04
C CYS A 786 -46.58 7.53 -13.31
N ILE A 787 -46.91 6.38 -13.89
CA ILE A 787 -46.56 5.05 -13.38
C ILE A 787 -45.41 4.51 -14.23
N PHE A 788 -44.29 4.16 -13.58
CA PHE A 788 -43.12 3.55 -14.20
C PHE A 788 -43.06 2.08 -13.80
N ASN A 789 -43.02 1.20 -14.80
CA ASN A 789 -42.83 -0.23 -14.64
C ASN A 789 -41.49 -0.64 -15.26
N PHE A 790 -40.77 -1.51 -14.56
CA PHE A 790 -39.62 -2.21 -15.11
C PHE A 790 -39.43 -3.54 -14.37
N ASN A 791 -38.75 -4.49 -15.00
CA ASN A 791 -38.28 -5.69 -14.34
C ASN A 791 -36.80 -5.53 -13.99
N ALA A 792 -36.38 -6.05 -12.84
CA ALA A 792 -34.96 -6.22 -12.49
C ALA A 792 -34.58 -7.70 -12.61
N ASN A 793 -33.39 -8.00 -13.14
CA ASN A 793 -32.91 -9.39 -13.22
C ASN A 793 -32.44 -9.94 -11.86
N ALA A 794 -32.25 -9.08 -10.86
CA ALA A 794 -31.89 -9.42 -9.49
C ALA A 794 -32.25 -8.25 -8.55
N ASP A 795 -32.12 -8.47 -7.24
CA ASP A 795 -32.26 -7.43 -6.23
C ASP A 795 -31.18 -6.35 -6.41
N ALA A 796 -31.54 -5.07 -6.21
CA ALA A 796 -30.63 -3.94 -6.29
C ALA A 796 -30.42 -3.29 -4.91
N GLN A 797 -29.19 -2.86 -4.62
CA GLN A 797 -28.87 -2.06 -3.43
C GLN A 797 -29.46 -0.66 -3.55
N ASN A 798 -29.24 0.00 -4.69
CA ASN A 798 -29.79 1.31 -5.02
C ASN A 798 -30.36 1.29 -6.43
N ALA A 799 -31.34 2.16 -6.68
CA ALA A 799 -31.93 2.31 -7.99
C ALA A 799 -32.48 3.72 -8.20
N TYR A 800 -32.39 4.20 -9.44
CA TYR A 800 -32.74 5.57 -9.82
C TYR A 800 -33.48 5.60 -11.16
N ILE A 801 -34.50 6.44 -11.26
CA ILE A 801 -35.08 6.83 -12.55
C ILE A 801 -34.48 8.17 -12.95
N THR A 802 -33.81 8.23 -14.10
CA THR A 802 -33.16 9.45 -14.62
C THR A 802 -33.90 9.95 -15.85
N PHE A 803 -34.09 11.27 -15.93
CA PHE A 803 -34.85 11.93 -16.99
C PHE A 803 -33.95 12.76 -17.88
N TYR A 804 -34.26 12.78 -19.18
CA TYR A 804 -33.50 13.52 -20.18
C TYR A 804 -34.41 14.36 -21.07
N ASP A 805 -33.91 15.51 -21.52
CA ASP A 805 -34.59 16.33 -22.52
C ASP A 805 -34.52 15.69 -23.92
N SER A 806 -35.19 16.30 -24.89
CA SER A 806 -35.18 15.85 -26.29
C SER A 806 -33.81 15.90 -26.98
N GLU A 807 -32.84 16.62 -26.39
CA GLU A 807 -31.46 16.69 -26.87
C GLU A 807 -30.55 15.64 -26.20
N GLY A 808 -31.08 14.90 -25.20
CA GLY A 808 -30.37 13.87 -24.44
C GLY A 808 -29.63 14.40 -23.21
N ASN A 809 -29.85 15.65 -22.79
CA ASN A 809 -29.23 16.18 -21.57
C ASN A 809 -30.00 15.72 -20.33
N GLU A 810 -29.28 15.37 -19.27
CA GLU A 810 -29.87 14.98 -17.99
C GLU A 810 -30.59 16.16 -17.32
N LEU A 811 -31.87 15.95 -16.98
CA LEU A 811 -32.72 16.90 -16.29
C LEU A 811 -32.73 16.68 -14.76
N GLY A 812 -32.47 15.44 -14.34
CA GLY A 812 -32.37 15.02 -12.95
C GLY A 812 -32.84 13.58 -12.74
N SER A 813 -32.71 13.09 -11.51
CA SER A 813 -33.05 11.71 -11.13
C SER A 813 -33.92 11.64 -9.86
N VAL A 814 -34.62 10.51 -9.70
CA VAL A 814 -35.46 10.20 -8.55
C VAL A 814 -35.10 8.81 -8.03
N ASP A 815 -34.88 8.70 -6.72
CA ASP A 815 -34.60 7.44 -6.02
C ASP A 815 -35.83 6.53 -6.03
N VAL A 816 -35.62 5.24 -6.33
CA VAL A 816 -36.67 4.20 -6.29
C VAL A 816 -36.24 3.07 -5.35
N PRO A 817 -36.61 3.12 -4.06
CA PRO A 817 -36.08 2.19 -3.05
C PRO A 817 -36.73 0.81 -3.12
N ASN A 818 -36.05 -0.20 -2.58
CA ASN A 818 -36.52 -1.59 -2.45
C ASN A 818 -36.81 -2.30 -3.78
N VAL A 819 -35.98 -2.07 -4.80
CA VAL A 819 -36.08 -2.81 -6.06
C VAL A 819 -35.67 -4.27 -5.85
N THR A 820 -36.58 -5.19 -6.15
CA THR A 820 -36.36 -6.64 -6.05
C THR A 820 -36.36 -7.29 -7.43
N GLU A 821 -35.83 -8.51 -7.54
CA GLU A 821 -35.93 -9.35 -8.74
C GLU A 821 -37.39 -9.44 -9.25
N GLY A 822 -37.58 -9.29 -10.56
CA GLY A 822 -38.89 -9.28 -11.21
C GLY A 822 -39.50 -7.89 -11.36
N LEU A 823 -40.83 -7.82 -11.47
CA LEU A 823 -41.57 -6.59 -11.77
C LEU A 823 -41.57 -5.61 -10.59
N ASN A 824 -41.18 -4.37 -10.87
CA ASN A 824 -41.22 -3.23 -9.96
C ASN A 824 -42.10 -2.11 -10.56
N THR A 825 -42.90 -1.47 -9.71
CA THR A 825 -43.83 -0.41 -10.09
C THR A 825 -43.66 0.79 -9.18
N PHE A 826 -43.44 1.98 -9.75
CA PHE A 826 -43.28 3.23 -9.02
C PHE A 826 -44.19 4.32 -9.57
N GLU A 827 -44.82 5.07 -8.68
CA GLU A 827 -45.72 6.18 -9.02
C GLU A 827 -45.04 7.52 -8.70
N LEU A 828 -44.89 8.38 -9.70
CA LEU A 828 -44.35 9.74 -9.54
C LEU A 828 -45.43 10.77 -9.88
N GLN A 829 -45.54 11.83 -9.08
CA GLN A 829 -46.35 12.98 -9.45
C GLN A 829 -45.65 13.73 -10.59
N TYR A 830 -46.39 14.34 -11.51
CA TYR A 830 -45.77 15.18 -12.55
C TYR A 830 -44.91 16.33 -11.96
N SER A 831 -45.22 16.80 -10.75
CA SER A 831 -44.42 17.81 -10.05
C SER A 831 -43.05 17.33 -9.61
N ASP A 832 -42.87 16.01 -9.48
CA ASP A 832 -41.63 15.38 -9.02
C ASP A 832 -40.75 14.97 -10.23
N ILE A 833 -41.29 15.04 -11.44
CA ILE A 833 -40.53 14.86 -12.68
C ILE A 833 -39.82 16.19 -13.00
N PRO A 834 -38.49 16.20 -13.16
CA PRO A 834 -37.69 17.42 -13.32
C PRO A 834 -37.78 18.02 -14.74
N ALA A 835 -38.99 18.18 -15.29
CA ALA A 835 -39.23 18.67 -16.64
C ALA A 835 -40.32 19.76 -16.68
N ASN A 836 -40.28 20.64 -17.68
CA ASN A 836 -41.29 21.69 -17.82
C ASN A 836 -42.59 21.12 -18.39
N ALA A 837 -43.72 21.76 -18.04
CA ALA A 837 -45.00 21.39 -18.62
C ALA A 837 -44.99 21.56 -20.15
N GLY A 838 -45.40 20.51 -20.87
CA GLY A 838 -45.42 20.43 -22.33
C GLY A 838 -44.11 19.97 -22.97
N GLU A 839 -43.08 19.70 -22.18
CA GLU A 839 -41.79 19.18 -22.65
C GLU A 839 -41.91 17.67 -22.92
N THR A 840 -41.35 17.24 -24.06
CA THR A 840 -41.16 15.82 -24.37
C THR A 840 -39.83 15.37 -23.76
N ILE A 841 -39.88 14.35 -22.92
CA ILE A 841 -38.70 13.80 -22.23
C ILE A 841 -38.55 12.31 -22.50
N THR A 842 -37.32 11.82 -22.34
CA THR A 842 -37.01 10.39 -22.27
C THR A 842 -36.53 10.05 -20.85
N TRP A 843 -36.40 8.76 -20.54
CA TRP A 843 -36.00 8.31 -19.21
C TRP A 843 -35.20 7.01 -19.25
N SER A 844 -34.49 6.71 -18.17
CA SER A 844 -33.75 5.48 -17.96
C SER A 844 -33.89 4.98 -16.52
N VAL A 845 -33.63 3.69 -16.31
CA VAL A 845 -33.50 3.09 -14.98
C VAL A 845 -32.04 2.70 -14.76
N THR A 846 -31.45 3.18 -13.68
CA THR A 846 -30.13 2.74 -13.21
C THR A 846 -30.31 1.81 -12.03
N LEU A 847 -29.74 0.61 -12.10
CA LEU A 847 -29.65 -0.32 -10.97
C LEU A 847 -28.20 -0.42 -10.51
N GLU A 848 -28.00 -0.45 -9.19
CA GLU A 848 -26.72 -0.70 -8.54
C GLU A 848 -26.85 -1.97 -7.68
N GLY A 849 -25.99 -2.95 -7.92
CA GLY A 849 -25.95 -4.22 -7.21
C GLY A 849 -24.72 -4.34 -6.32
N GLU A 850 -24.65 -5.45 -5.58
CA GLU A 850 -23.44 -5.81 -4.82
C GLU A 850 -22.22 -5.94 -5.77
N PRO A 851 -20.99 -5.61 -5.30
CA PRO A 851 -19.77 -5.93 -6.02
C PRO A 851 -19.67 -7.42 -6.35
N ILE A 852 -19.15 -7.74 -7.54
CA ILE A 852 -18.95 -9.12 -7.99
C ILE A 852 -17.48 -9.47 -7.72
N THR A 853 -17.25 -10.46 -6.84
CA THR A 853 -15.90 -10.74 -6.33
C THR A 853 -15.22 -11.95 -6.95
N THR A 854 -15.92 -12.69 -7.81
CA THR A 854 -15.40 -13.89 -8.48
C THR A 854 -16.21 -14.23 -9.72
N ILE A 855 -15.65 -15.03 -10.63
CA ILE A 855 -16.42 -15.61 -11.73
C ILE A 855 -17.26 -16.76 -11.18
N GLN A 856 -18.57 -16.61 -11.23
CA GLN A 856 -19.49 -17.62 -10.74
C GLN A 856 -20.74 -17.76 -11.59
N ARG A 857 -21.27 -18.99 -11.67
CA ARG A 857 -22.54 -19.27 -12.31
C ARG A 857 -23.69 -18.66 -11.50
N ILE A 858 -24.52 -17.84 -12.13
CA ILE A 858 -25.65 -17.18 -11.48
C ILE A 858 -26.99 -17.88 -11.76
N ASN A 859 -27.07 -18.74 -12.78
CA ASN A 859 -28.30 -19.44 -13.13
C ASN A 859 -28.34 -20.90 -12.66
N PRO A 860 -29.52 -21.46 -12.30
CA PRO A 860 -29.59 -22.82 -11.80
C PRO A 860 -29.24 -23.87 -12.87
N ARG A 861 -28.70 -25.00 -12.42
CA ARG A 861 -28.54 -26.22 -13.23
C ARG A 861 -29.86 -27.00 -13.21
N GLY A 862 -30.39 -27.40 -14.37
CA GLY A 862 -31.61 -28.24 -14.38
C GLY A 862 -32.25 -28.50 -15.74
N GLN A 863 -31.92 -27.72 -16.78
CA GLN A 863 -32.51 -27.89 -18.10
C GLN A 863 -31.76 -28.97 -18.90
N ASN A 864 -32.49 -30.01 -19.34
CA ASN A 864 -31.93 -31.08 -20.18
C ASN A 864 -32.02 -30.71 -21.65
N TYR A 865 -30.87 -30.48 -22.28
CA TYR A 865 -30.76 -30.28 -23.72
C TYR A 865 -30.34 -31.58 -24.42
N SER A 866 -30.82 -31.78 -25.65
CA SER A 866 -30.60 -33.02 -26.40
C SER A 866 -29.44 -32.94 -27.40
N GLY A 867 -28.90 -31.74 -27.63
CA GLY A 867 -27.89 -31.49 -28.66
C GLY A 867 -26.81 -30.49 -28.25
N GLN A 868 -26.02 -30.08 -29.24
CA GLN A 868 -25.10 -28.95 -29.13
C GLN A 868 -25.90 -27.65 -29.04
N LEU A 869 -25.48 -26.75 -28.15
CA LEU A 869 -26.20 -25.51 -27.89
C LEU A 869 -25.48 -24.30 -28.45
N PHE A 870 -26.27 -23.40 -29.03
CA PHE A 870 -25.89 -22.09 -29.52
C PHE A 870 -26.71 -21.03 -28.79
N VAL A 871 -26.24 -19.78 -28.74
CA VAL A 871 -26.92 -18.73 -27.99
C VAL A 871 -26.90 -17.39 -28.70
N ALA A 872 -28.02 -16.68 -28.65
CA ALA A 872 -28.10 -15.25 -28.89
C ALA A 872 -28.83 -14.61 -27.69
N VAL A 873 -28.40 -13.42 -27.28
CA VAL A 873 -28.99 -12.68 -26.17
C VAL A 873 -29.53 -11.37 -26.73
N ASP A 874 -30.83 -11.13 -26.55
CA ASP A 874 -31.40 -9.83 -26.86
C ASP A 874 -30.99 -8.84 -25.78
N LYS A 875 -30.14 -7.90 -26.15
CA LYS A 875 -29.62 -6.86 -25.26
C LYS A 875 -29.95 -5.46 -25.77
N SER A 876 -30.82 -5.35 -26.76
CA SER A 876 -31.19 -4.06 -27.33
C SER A 876 -32.28 -3.40 -26.49
N PRO A 877 -32.05 -2.20 -25.94
CA PRO A 877 -33.11 -1.45 -25.26
C PRO A 877 -34.27 -1.04 -26.19
N LYS A 878 -34.08 -1.11 -27.52
CA LYS A 878 -35.16 -0.88 -28.50
C LYS A 878 -36.07 -2.11 -28.66
N SER A 879 -35.63 -3.30 -28.26
CA SER A 879 -36.40 -4.51 -28.41
C SER A 879 -37.43 -4.65 -27.27
N PRO A 880 -38.71 -4.95 -27.56
CA PRO A 880 -39.69 -5.30 -26.53
C PRO A 880 -39.38 -6.64 -25.84
N LYS A 881 -38.39 -7.38 -26.34
CA LYS A 881 -37.92 -8.67 -25.81
C LYS A 881 -36.52 -8.59 -25.22
N MET A 882 -36.01 -7.39 -24.94
CA MET A 882 -34.75 -7.19 -24.21
C MET A 882 -34.63 -8.13 -23.01
N GLY A 883 -33.47 -8.76 -22.86
CA GLY A 883 -33.15 -9.76 -21.86
C GLY A 883 -33.44 -11.20 -22.29
N THR A 884 -34.20 -11.42 -23.36
CA THR A 884 -34.54 -12.78 -23.81
C THR A 884 -33.30 -13.51 -24.33
N ILE A 885 -33.12 -14.76 -23.89
CA ILE A 885 -32.04 -15.63 -24.35
C ILE A 885 -32.62 -16.65 -25.32
N TYR A 886 -32.03 -16.78 -26.52
CA TYR A 886 -32.43 -17.77 -27.52
C TYR A 886 -31.40 -18.90 -27.57
N ALA A 887 -31.85 -20.13 -27.35
CA ALA A 887 -30.99 -21.31 -27.29
C ALA A 887 -31.20 -22.21 -28.51
N GLY A 888 -30.25 -22.19 -29.43
CA GLY A 888 -30.26 -23.05 -30.63
C GLY A 888 -29.89 -24.47 -30.26
N ASN A 889 -30.81 -25.43 -30.40
CA ASN A 889 -30.57 -26.84 -30.12
C ASN A 889 -30.26 -27.60 -31.41
N ARG A 890 -29.10 -28.24 -31.49
CA ARG A 890 -28.67 -29.04 -32.65
C ARG A 890 -28.28 -30.45 -32.24
N VAL A 891 -29.13 -31.42 -32.57
CA VAL A 891 -28.88 -32.85 -32.25
C VAL A 891 -28.03 -33.52 -33.33
N GLY A 892 -28.25 -33.14 -34.60
CA GLY A 892 -27.55 -33.73 -35.74
C GLY A 892 -28.17 -33.32 -37.07
N SER A 893 -27.53 -33.68 -38.17
CA SER A 893 -27.95 -33.27 -39.52
C SER A 893 -29.38 -33.73 -39.83
N GLY A 894 -30.26 -32.81 -40.23
CA GLY A 894 -31.65 -33.12 -40.65
C GLY A 894 -32.58 -33.54 -39.51
N SER A 895 -32.18 -33.41 -38.25
CA SER A 895 -32.98 -33.86 -37.11
C SER A 895 -34.24 -33.00 -36.91
N ALA A 896 -35.36 -33.65 -36.59
CA ALA A 896 -36.59 -32.95 -36.21
C ALA A 896 -36.47 -32.22 -34.85
N SER A 897 -35.46 -32.59 -34.05
CA SER A 897 -35.13 -31.93 -32.78
C SER A 897 -34.17 -30.76 -32.93
N ASN A 898 -33.88 -30.33 -34.16
CA ASN A 898 -33.16 -29.08 -34.44
C ASN A 898 -34.14 -27.90 -34.43
N GLY A 899 -33.77 -26.81 -33.76
CA GLY A 899 -34.58 -25.59 -33.65
C GLY A 899 -34.07 -24.65 -32.57
N VAL A 900 -34.92 -23.74 -32.10
CA VAL A 900 -34.60 -22.73 -31.08
C VAL A 900 -35.57 -22.84 -29.90
N TYR A 901 -35.04 -22.82 -28.69
CA TYR A 901 -35.80 -22.59 -27.46
C TYR A 901 -35.73 -21.11 -27.08
N VAL A 902 -36.82 -20.60 -26.49
CA VAL A 902 -36.86 -19.27 -25.88
C VAL A 902 -36.66 -19.41 -24.38
N CYS A 903 -35.74 -18.63 -23.84
CA CYS A 903 -35.38 -18.61 -22.44
C CYS A 903 -35.55 -17.20 -21.84
N ASP A 904 -35.80 -17.15 -20.53
CA ASP A 904 -35.78 -15.92 -19.74
C ASP A 904 -34.35 -15.38 -19.53
N VAL A 905 -34.24 -14.27 -18.80
CA VAL A 905 -32.98 -13.59 -18.47
C VAL A 905 -31.99 -14.48 -17.70
N MET A 906 -32.48 -15.53 -17.02
CA MET A 906 -31.66 -16.52 -16.31
C MET A 906 -31.43 -17.80 -17.11
N GLY A 907 -31.75 -17.79 -18.41
CA GLY A 907 -31.52 -18.91 -19.33
C GLY A 907 -32.43 -20.12 -19.05
N GLN A 908 -33.50 -19.96 -18.27
CA GLN A 908 -34.53 -20.99 -18.11
C GLN A 908 -35.52 -20.93 -19.25
N ARG A 909 -35.93 -22.09 -19.77
CA ARG A 909 -36.90 -22.13 -20.87
C ARG A 909 -38.25 -21.60 -20.42
N VAL A 910 -38.84 -20.71 -21.22
CA VAL A 910 -40.19 -20.20 -20.96
C VAL A 910 -41.28 -21.24 -21.29
N SER A 911 -40.98 -22.17 -22.20
CA SER A 911 -41.79 -23.36 -22.50
C SER A 911 -40.91 -24.50 -23.05
N ASP A 912 -41.44 -25.72 -23.12
CA ASP A 912 -40.75 -26.86 -23.75
C ASP A 912 -40.84 -26.85 -25.30
N ASP A 913 -41.44 -25.81 -25.89
CA ASP A 913 -41.62 -25.71 -27.33
C ASP A 913 -40.28 -25.48 -28.04
N LEU A 914 -40.04 -26.30 -29.07
CA LEU A 914 -38.90 -26.13 -29.96
C LEU A 914 -39.38 -25.44 -31.25
N TYR A 915 -39.03 -24.17 -31.42
CA TYR A 915 -39.42 -23.37 -32.57
C TYR A 915 -38.53 -23.66 -33.78
N ARG A 916 -39.14 -23.83 -34.95
CA ARG A 916 -38.45 -24.20 -36.20
C ARG A 916 -38.80 -23.32 -37.40
N GLY A 917 -39.73 -22.38 -37.27
CA GLY A 917 -40.13 -21.48 -38.36
C GLY A 917 -40.80 -22.15 -39.55
N GLY A 918 -41.29 -23.39 -39.39
CA GLY A 918 -41.71 -24.23 -40.52
C GLY A 918 -40.56 -24.77 -41.38
N HIS A 919 -39.29 -24.55 -40.98
CA HIS A 919 -38.09 -24.91 -41.74
C HIS A 919 -37.55 -26.31 -41.39
N GLY A 920 -37.09 -27.01 -42.41
CA GLY A 920 -36.47 -28.33 -42.31
C GLY A 920 -34.96 -28.24 -42.07
N TRP A 921 -34.56 -27.90 -40.84
CA TRP A 921 -33.17 -27.67 -40.46
C TRP A 921 -32.21 -28.80 -40.89
N GLY A 922 -31.24 -28.45 -41.73
CA GLY A 922 -30.05 -29.26 -41.98
C GLY A 922 -29.19 -29.26 -40.72
N SER A 923 -28.68 -28.10 -40.33
CA SER A 923 -27.80 -27.92 -39.18
C SER A 923 -27.85 -26.47 -38.69
N ASN A 924 -28.82 -26.11 -37.85
CA ASN A 924 -28.84 -24.80 -37.18
C ASN A 924 -27.57 -24.60 -36.34
N TYR A 925 -26.98 -23.41 -36.43
CA TYR A 925 -25.67 -23.12 -35.82
C TYR A 925 -25.65 -21.75 -35.13
N ARG A 926 -24.54 -21.01 -35.16
CA ARG A 926 -24.30 -19.82 -34.31
C ARG A 926 -25.15 -18.62 -34.70
N MET A 927 -26.04 -18.21 -33.80
CA MET A 927 -27.10 -17.22 -34.07
C MET A 927 -26.66 -15.80 -33.69
N SER A 928 -27.34 -14.79 -34.21
CA SER A 928 -27.17 -13.39 -33.80
C SER A 928 -28.51 -12.67 -33.82
N ILE A 929 -28.58 -11.48 -33.22
CA ILE A 929 -29.80 -10.69 -33.09
C ILE A 929 -29.52 -9.25 -33.51
N ASP A 930 -30.49 -8.58 -34.14
CA ASP A 930 -30.38 -7.16 -34.47
C ASP A 930 -30.97 -6.25 -33.39
N GLU A 931 -30.84 -4.94 -33.58
CA GLU A 931 -31.31 -3.94 -32.62
C GLU A 931 -32.84 -3.94 -32.43
N ASN A 932 -33.60 -4.55 -33.35
CA ASN A 932 -35.06 -4.65 -33.26
C ASN A 932 -35.49 -6.00 -32.65
N GLY A 933 -34.54 -6.83 -32.20
CA GLY A 933 -34.79 -8.13 -31.61
C GLY A 933 -34.98 -9.28 -32.62
N LYS A 934 -34.81 -9.05 -33.93
CA LYS A 934 -34.98 -10.13 -34.92
C LYS A 934 -33.82 -11.13 -34.81
N LEU A 935 -34.15 -12.42 -34.68
CA LEU A 935 -33.16 -13.48 -34.49
C LEU A 935 -32.74 -14.08 -35.84
N TYR A 936 -31.44 -14.08 -36.13
CA TYR A 936 -30.86 -14.60 -37.36
C TYR A 936 -30.24 -15.97 -37.06
N VAL A 937 -30.82 -17.01 -37.64
CA VAL A 937 -30.45 -18.41 -37.42
C VAL A 937 -29.83 -18.98 -38.70
N PRO A 938 -28.52 -19.28 -38.70
CA PRO A 938 -27.87 -19.87 -39.87
C PRO A 938 -28.10 -21.37 -39.95
N ASP A 939 -28.16 -21.90 -41.18
CA ASP A 939 -28.14 -23.32 -41.48
C ASP A 939 -26.86 -23.68 -42.26
N TRP A 940 -26.08 -24.58 -41.66
CA TRP A 940 -24.81 -25.06 -42.20
C TRP A 940 -24.97 -26.25 -43.15
N GLY A 941 -26.17 -26.85 -43.28
CA GLY A 941 -26.38 -28.00 -44.16
C GLY A 941 -26.67 -27.59 -45.60
N ASP A 942 -25.94 -28.13 -46.59
CA ASP A 942 -26.05 -27.78 -48.02
C ASP A 942 -27.49 -27.69 -48.54
N GLY A 943 -28.33 -28.68 -48.23
CA GLY A 943 -29.72 -28.76 -48.72
C GLY A 943 -30.68 -27.73 -48.11
N ALA A 944 -30.29 -27.10 -47.00
CA ALA A 944 -31.08 -26.12 -46.26
C ALA A 944 -30.32 -24.81 -45.99
N SER A 945 -29.15 -24.65 -46.62
CA SER A 945 -28.13 -23.62 -46.40
C SER A 945 -28.65 -22.19 -46.37
N GLY A 946 -28.03 -21.29 -45.61
CA GLY A 946 -28.36 -19.86 -45.60
C GLY A 946 -28.79 -19.36 -44.22
N VAL A 947 -29.44 -18.19 -44.18
CA VAL A 947 -29.84 -17.52 -42.93
C VAL A 947 -31.36 -17.35 -42.91
N TYR A 948 -31.97 -17.67 -41.77
CA TYR A 948 -33.42 -17.55 -41.54
C TYR A 948 -33.68 -16.60 -40.38
N ILE A 949 -34.58 -15.64 -40.58
CA ILE A 949 -34.87 -14.58 -39.63
C ILE A 949 -36.18 -14.90 -38.94
N ALA A 950 -36.13 -15.03 -37.62
CA ALA A 950 -37.28 -15.25 -36.78
C ALA A 950 -37.73 -13.93 -36.14
N ASP A 951 -39.03 -13.68 -36.19
CA ASP A 951 -39.66 -12.58 -35.48
C ASP A 951 -39.87 -12.98 -34.01
N PRO A 952 -39.25 -12.32 -33.02
CA PRO A 952 -39.45 -12.68 -31.62
C PRO A 952 -40.88 -12.43 -31.14
N GLU A 953 -41.65 -11.56 -31.78
CA GLU A 953 -43.07 -11.34 -31.47
C GLU A 953 -43.99 -12.42 -32.08
N ASP A 954 -43.52 -13.13 -33.11
CA ASP A 954 -44.22 -14.26 -33.75
C ASP A 954 -43.27 -15.46 -33.96
N ILE A 955 -42.59 -15.89 -32.90
CA ILE A 955 -41.53 -16.91 -32.97
C ILE A 955 -42.06 -18.28 -33.47
N ALA A 956 -43.35 -18.55 -33.26
CA ALA A 956 -44.06 -19.74 -33.71
C ALA A 956 -44.49 -19.68 -35.20
N GLY A 957 -44.41 -18.50 -35.82
CA GLY A 957 -44.76 -18.25 -37.20
C GLY A 957 -43.78 -18.84 -38.22
N THR A 958 -43.88 -18.37 -39.46
CA THR A 958 -42.93 -18.73 -40.53
C THR A 958 -41.74 -17.80 -40.49
N TRP A 959 -40.52 -18.34 -40.55
CA TRP A 959 -39.30 -17.53 -40.55
C TRP A 959 -38.92 -17.10 -41.96
N THR A 960 -38.40 -15.88 -42.10
CA THR A 960 -38.03 -15.30 -43.39
C THR A 960 -36.68 -15.84 -43.85
N GLU A 961 -36.62 -16.40 -45.06
CA GLU A 961 -35.35 -16.78 -45.69
C GLU A 961 -34.64 -15.53 -46.21
N PHE A 962 -33.47 -15.22 -45.65
CA PHE A 962 -32.75 -13.98 -45.98
C PHE A 962 -32.23 -13.99 -47.42
N PHE A 963 -31.66 -15.10 -47.90
CA PHE A 963 -31.08 -15.16 -49.24
C PHE A 963 -32.09 -15.59 -50.30
N ILE A 964 -32.33 -14.74 -51.29
CA ILE A 964 -33.21 -15.01 -52.43
C ILE A 964 -32.38 -15.54 -53.59
N GLY A 965 -32.65 -16.77 -54.04
CA GLY A 965 -31.98 -17.38 -55.19
C GLY A 965 -32.25 -18.88 -55.34
N THR A 966 -31.50 -19.52 -56.24
CA THR A 966 -31.52 -20.98 -56.44
C THR A 966 -30.35 -21.62 -55.70
N ARG A 967 -30.68 -22.48 -54.72
CA ARG A 967 -29.72 -23.25 -53.93
C ARG A 967 -29.16 -24.42 -54.75
N GLN A 968 -27.84 -24.50 -54.86
CA GLN A 968 -27.11 -25.55 -55.55
C GLN A 968 -26.91 -26.77 -54.64
N SER A 969 -26.53 -27.91 -55.22
CA SER A 969 -26.24 -29.13 -54.44
C SER A 969 -25.07 -28.98 -53.47
N SER A 970 -24.21 -28.00 -53.70
CA SER A 970 -23.08 -27.64 -52.84
C SER A 970 -23.43 -26.57 -51.80
N GLY A 971 -24.70 -26.31 -51.50
CA GLY A 971 -25.09 -25.27 -50.53
C GLY A 971 -24.94 -23.81 -51.00
N LEU A 972 -24.26 -23.55 -52.11
CA LEU A 972 -24.15 -22.22 -52.71
C LEU A 972 -25.51 -21.73 -53.23
N ILE A 973 -25.89 -20.49 -52.93
CA ILE A 973 -27.13 -19.86 -53.39
C ILE A 973 -26.79 -18.86 -54.49
N VAL A 974 -27.36 -19.07 -55.68
CA VAL A 974 -27.08 -18.26 -56.86
C VAL A 974 -28.36 -17.58 -57.34
N ASN A 975 -28.30 -16.27 -57.58
CA ASN A 975 -29.39 -15.52 -58.18
C ASN A 975 -28.86 -14.71 -59.37
N ASP A 976 -29.53 -14.81 -60.52
CA ASP A 976 -29.12 -14.15 -61.78
C ASP A 976 -27.63 -14.34 -62.15
N GLY A 977 -27.08 -15.52 -61.84
CA GLY A 977 -25.68 -15.87 -62.10
C GLY A 977 -24.66 -15.29 -61.11
N GLN A 978 -25.10 -14.58 -60.06
CA GLN A 978 -24.27 -14.08 -58.97
C GLN A 978 -24.40 -14.98 -57.73
N ASN A 979 -23.31 -15.18 -57.02
CA ASN A 979 -23.32 -15.86 -55.72
C ASN A 979 -23.89 -14.89 -54.67
N VAL A 980 -24.97 -15.29 -54.01
CA VAL A 980 -25.71 -14.45 -53.05
C VAL A 980 -25.42 -14.86 -51.61
N GLY A 981 -25.24 -16.15 -51.35
CA GLY A 981 -24.98 -16.71 -50.02
C GLY A 981 -24.61 -18.19 -50.13
N SER A 982 -24.39 -18.88 -49.01
CA SER A 982 -24.03 -20.31 -48.98
C SER A 982 -24.43 -20.99 -47.67
N SER A 983 -24.03 -22.25 -47.49
CA SER A 983 -23.99 -22.89 -46.16
C SER A 983 -23.19 -22.02 -45.21
N THR A 984 -23.75 -21.80 -44.01
CA THR A 984 -23.17 -20.88 -43.05
C THR A 984 -23.14 -21.47 -41.64
N PRO A 985 -21.97 -21.54 -41.00
CA PRO A 985 -21.84 -21.95 -39.61
C PRO A 985 -22.07 -20.79 -38.62
N GLY A 986 -22.25 -19.55 -39.08
CA GLY A 986 -22.34 -18.42 -38.14
C GLY A 986 -22.60 -17.09 -38.81
N VAL A 987 -23.34 -16.26 -38.08
CA VAL A 987 -23.66 -14.88 -38.43
C VAL A 987 -23.35 -13.96 -37.27
N GLY A 988 -23.02 -12.71 -37.58
CA GLY A 988 -22.83 -11.63 -36.61
C GLY A 988 -23.45 -10.35 -37.14
N ILE A 989 -24.09 -9.59 -36.26
CA ILE A 989 -24.72 -8.31 -36.60
C ILE A 989 -24.03 -7.20 -35.82
N GLY A 990 -23.74 -6.08 -36.49
CA GLY A 990 -23.15 -4.91 -35.86
C GLY A 990 -23.64 -3.61 -36.50
N GLY A 991 -23.51 -2.51 -35.75
CA GLY A 991 -24.07 -1.22 -36.12
C GLY A 991 -25.56 -1.08 -35.77
N THR A 992 -26.08 0.14 -35.94
CA THR A 992 -27.48 0.51 -35.69
C THR A 992 -28.01 1.40 -36.82
N GLY A 993 -29.33 1.40 -36.99
CA GLY A 993 -30.07 2.11 -38.02
C GLY A 993 -29.49 1.87 -39.42
N ALA A 994 -29.18 2.98 -40.11
CA ALA A 994 -28.61 2.95 -41.46
C ALA A 994 -27.23 2.28 -41.54
N ASN A 995 -26.53 2.11 -40.42
CA ASN A 995 -25.20 1.51 -40.36
C ASN A 995 -25.22 0.02 -40.03
N THR A 996 -26.40 -0.58 -39.87
CA THR A 996 -26.52 -2.01 -39.50
C THR A 996 -26.01 -2.90 -40.63
N LYS A 997 -25.12 -3.83 -40.28
CA LYS A 997 -24.50 -4.80 -41.18
C LYS A 997 -24.69 -6.22 -40.66
N LEU A 998 -24.97 -7.15 -41.58
CA LEU A 998 -24.90 -8.58 -41.36
C LEU A 998 -23.59 -9.13 -41.91
N TYR A 999 -22.81 -9.79 -41.06
CA TYR A 999 -21.62 -10.55 -41.40
C TYR A 999 -21.98 -12.02 -41.43
N VAL A 1000 -21.67 -12.71 -42.53
CA VAL A 1000 -22.00 -14.13 -42.71
C VAL A 1000 -20.72 -14.89 -43.06
N TYR A 1001 -20.42 -15.95 -42.31
CA TYR A 1001 -19.38 -16.90 -42.70
C TYR A 1001 -19.91 -17.78 -43.84
N LEU A 1002 -19.23 -17.80 -44.98
CA LEU A 1002 -19.72 -18.44 -46.20
C LEU A 1002 -18.81 -19.61 -46.63
N GLU A 1003 -19.15 -20.84 -46.22
CA GLU A 1003 -18.34 -22.05 -46.48
C GLU A 1003 -18.18 -22.34 -47.99
N ASP A 1004 -19.30 -22.59 -48.68
CA ASP A 1004 -19.28 -22.95 -50.11
C ASP A 1004 -19.05 -21.75 -51.03
N PHE A 1005 -18.82 -20.58 -50.44
CA PHE A 1005 -18.35 -19.38 -51.09
C PHE A 1005 -16.91 -19.08 -50.64
N GLY A 1006 -16.04 -20.09 -50.54
CA GLY A 1006 -14.60 -19.92 -50.36
C GLY A 1006 -14.13 -19.71 -48.91
N ASN A 1007 -14.94 -20.02 -47.91
CA ASN A 1007 -14.64 -19.82 -46.47
C ASN A 1007 -14.31 -18.37 -46.09
N GLY A 1008 -14.85 -17.40 -46.82
CA GLY A 1008 -14.72 -15.97 -46.52
C GLY A 1008 -15.89 -15.44 -45.69
N VAL A 1009 -15.87 -14.14 -45.44
CA VAL A 1009 -16.98 -13.43 -44.77
C VAL A 1009 -17.68 -12.51 -45.77
N GLY A 1010 -18.96 -12.73 -46.00
CA GLY A 1010 -19.82 -11.81 -46.75
C GLY A 1010 -20.37 -10.72 -45.84
N VAL A 1011 -20.33 -9.47 -46.30
CA VAL A 1011 -20.87 -8.31 -45.59
C VAL A 1011 -22.06 -7.76 -46.35
N TYR A 1012 -23.21 -7.67 -45.67
CA TYR A 1012 -24.47 -7.18 -46.22
C TYR A 1012 -24.89 -5.94 -45.42
N ASN A 1013 -25.00 -4.80 -46.10
CA ASN A 1013 -25.45 -3.54 -45.52
C ASN A 1013 -26.98 -3.57 -45.48
N ILE A 1014 -27.52 -4.10 -44.38
CA ILE A 1014 -28.96 -4.32 -44.23
C ILE A 1014 -29.71 -3.07 -43.74
N GLY A 1015 -29.00 -2.15 -43.07
CA GLY A 1015 -29.54 -0.85 -42.69
C GLY A 1015 -29.86 0.05 -43.88
N GLN A 1016 -31.02 0.69 -43.85
CA GLN A 1016 -31.49 1.65 -44.83
C GLN A 1016 -31.36 3.09 -44.31
N ALA A 1017 -31.35 4.07 -45.22
CA ALA A 1017 -31.18 5.48 -44.87
C ALA A 1017 -32.30 6.04 -43.95
N ASP A 1018 -33.47 5.40 -43.93
CA ASP A 1018 -34.58 5.73 -43.03
C ASP A 1018 -34.51 5.01 -41.67
N GLY A 1019 -33.46 4.24 -41.42
CA GLY A 1019 -33.25 3.46 -40.20
C GLY A 1019 -33.91 2.08 -40.20
N SER A 1020 -34.66 1.72 -41.25
CA SER A 1020 -35.22 0.36 -41.37
C SER A 1020 -34.13 -0.67 -41.71
N ILE A 1021 -34.38 -1.93 -41.35
CA ILE A 1021 -33.50 -3.06 -41.64
C ILE A 1021 -34.20 -3.99 -42.64
N VAL A 1022 -33.53 -4.35 -43.73
CA VAL A 1022 -34.08 -5.31 -44.71
C VAL A 1022 -33.91 -6.76 -44.23
N ASP A 1023 -34.91 -7.58 -44.51
CA ASP A 1023 -35.01 -8.99 -44.10
C ASP A 1023 -34.76 -9.98 -45.24
N THR A 1024 -34.50 -9.49 -46.45
CA THR A 1024 -34.20 -10.30 -47.63
C THR A 1024 -33.10 -9.66 -48.49
N TRP A 1025 -32.33 -10.51 -49.18
CA TRP A 1025 -31.18 -10.13 -50.00
C TRP A 1025 -31.06 -11.01 -51.24
N ALA A 1026 -31.00 -10.39 -52.42
CA ALA A 1026 -31.06 -11.10 -53.71
C ALA A 1026 -29.83 -10.87 -54.61
N THR A 1027 -28.81 -10.17 -54.11
CA THR A 1027 -27.61 -9.79 -54.87
C THR A 1027 -26.34 -10.25 -54.17
N ALA A 1028 -25.18 -10.09 -54.82
CA ALA A 1028 -23.90 -10.41 -54.18
C ALA A 1028 -23.69 -9.59 -52.88
N PRO A 1029 -22.83 -10.06 -51.95
CA PRO A 1029 -22.45 -9.28 -50.78
C PRO A 1029 -21.93 -7.89 -51.16
N ASN A 1030 -22.19 -6.87 -50.33
CA ASN A 1030 -21.63 -5.53 -50.55
C ASN A 1030 -20.09 -5.55 -50.49
N GLN A 1031 -19.54 -6.38 -49.60
CA GLN A 1031 -18.13 -6.70 -49.52
C GLN A 1031 -17.95 -8.19 -49.24
N TYR A 1032 -16.82 -8.74 -49.70
CA TYR A 1032 -16.42 -10.10 -49.42
C TYR A 1032 -14.98 -10.11 -48.92
N TYR A 1033 -14.78 -10.55 -47.68
CA TYR A 1033 -13.46 -10.67 -47.07
C TYR A 1033 -12.88 -12.04 -47.39
N ASP A 1034 -11.91 -12.06 -48.32
CA ASP A 1034 -11.24 -13.26 -48.80
C ASP A 1034 -10.18 -13.75 -47.80
N ILE A 1035 -10.66 -14.38 -46.71
CA ILE A 1035 -9.82 -14.91 -45.63
C ILE A 1035 -9.75 -16.44 -45.61
N GLY A 1036 -10.32 -17.11 -46.61
CA GLY A 1036 -10.47 -18.57 -46.64
C GLY A 1036 -9.15 -19.34 -46.52
N ALA A 1037 -8.06 -18.77 -47.01
CA ALA A 1037 -6.72 -19.35 -46.87
C ALA A 1037 -6.27 -19.53 -45.41
N TRP A 1038 -6.78 -18.69 -44.49
CA TRP A 1038 -6.54 -18.79 -43.05
C TRP A 1038 -7.61 -19.61 -42.34
N GLN A 1039 -8.79 -19.79 -42.93
CA GLN A 1039 -9.97 -20.44 -42.36
C GLN A 1039 -10.18 -21.84 -42.97
N LEU A 1040 -9.20 -22.73 -42.79
CA LEU A 1040 -9.22 -24.07 -43.38
C LEU A 1040 -10.23 -25.03 -42.72
N ASN A 1041 -10.62 -24.76 -41.49
CA ASN A 1041 -11.68 -25.48 -40.81
C ASN A 1041 -12.99 -24.71 -40.97
N THR A 1042 -13.94 -25.31 -41.67
CA THR A 1042 -15.20 -24.66 -42.03
C THR A 1042 -16.18 -24.53 -40.85
N ASN A 1043 -15.84 -25.10 -39.70
CA ASN A 1043 -16.55 -24.82 -38.44
C ASN A 1043 -16.10 -23.46 -37.87
N GLY A 1044 -16.62 -22.39 -38.46
CA GLY A 1044 -16.26 -21.00 -38.18
C GLY A 1044 -17.32 -20.18 -37.44
N ASN A 1045 -16.89 -19.18 -36.68
CA ASN A 1045 -17.74 -18.23 -35.97
C ASN A 1045 -17.36 -16.80 -36.36
N VAL A 1046 -18.35 -15.91 -36.42
CA VAL A 1046 -18.17 -14.49 -36.69
C VAL A 1046 -18.90 -13.67 -35.64
N VAL A 1047 -18.24 -12.65 -35.11
CA VAL A 1047 -18.82 -11.71 -34.13
C VAL A 1047 -18.45 -10.32 -34.59
N ALA A 1048 -19.44 -9.46 -34.83
CA ALA A 1048 -19.18 -8.07 -35.19
C ALA A 1048 -18.57 -7.34 -33.97
N ASP A 1049 -17.63 -6.43 -34.21
CA ASP A 1049 -17.15 -5.53 -33.15
C ASP A 1049 -18.25 -4.54 -32.78
N PRO A 1050 -18.67 -4.45 -31.49
CA PRO A 1050 -19.72 -3.52 -31.07
C PRO A 1050 -19.37 -2.05 -31.34
N GLY A 1051 -18.08 -1.70 -31.33
CA GLY A 1051 -17.57 -0.39 -31.76
C GLY A 1051 -17.68 -0.10 -33.27
N GLY A 1052 -18.19 -1.03 -34.07
CA GLY A 1052 -18.42 -0.86 -35.50
C GLY A 1052 -17.15 -0.86 -36.35
N ARG A 1053 -16.01 -1.36 -35.84
CA ARG A 1053 -14.70 -1.28 -36.52
C ARG A 1053 -14.46 -2.41 -37.53
N GLY A 1054 -15.23 -3.48 -37.46
CA GLY A 1054 -15.07 -4.65 -38.32
C GLY A 1054 -15.69 -5.92 -37.73
N VAL A 1055 -15.08 -7.07 -38.03
CA VAL A 1055 -15.57 -8.39 -37.61
C VAL A 1055 -14.44 -9.27 -37.09
N TRP A 1056 -14.72 -9.94 -35.97
CA TRP A 1056 -13.90 -11.01 -35.43
C TRP A 1056 -14.28 -12.35 -36.05
N VAL A 1057 -13.28 -13.17 -36.39
CA VAL A 1057 -13.47 -14.46 -37.03
C VAL A 1057 -12.67 -15.53 -36.30
N SER A 1058 -13.33 -16.62 -35.93
CA SER A 1058 -12.72 -17.79 -35.29
C SER A 1058 -13.05 -19.07 -36.05
N GLN A 1059 -12.22 -20.10 -35.91
CA GLN A 1059 -12.49 -21.44 -36.42
C GLN A 1059 -12.16 -22.51 -35.38
N TYR A 1060 -12.70 -23.71 -35.53
CA TYR A 1060 -12.33 -24.82 -34.67
C TYR A 1060 -10.85 -25.20 -34.82
N ARG A 1061 -10.09 -25.04 -33.73
CA ARG A 1061 -8.72 -25.53 -33.58
C ARG A 1061 -8.57 -26.30 -32.27
N SER A 1062 -8.08 -27.54 -32.32
CA SER A 1062 -7.76 -28.31 -31.11
C SER A 1062 -6.53 -27.77 -30.38
N ALA A 1063 -6.31 -28.20 -29.13
CA ALA A 1063 -5.12 -27.85 -28.35
C ALA A 1063 -3.82 -27.98 -29.17
N GLY A 1064 -2.96 -26.97 -29.08
CA GLY A 1064 -1.68 -26.88 -29.80
C GLY A 1064 -1.77 -26.29 -31.20
N ASN A 1065 -2.97 -25.98 -31.72
CA ASN A 1065 -3.17 -25.66 -33.13
C ASN A 1065 -3.54 -24.21 -33.41
N ASN A 1066 -2.68 -23.27 -33.02
CA ASN A 1066 -2.80 -21.84 -33.35
C ASN A 1066 -1.52 -21.35 -34.06
N ALA A 1067 -1.57 -21.25 -35.40
CA ALA A 1067 -0.40 -20.90 -36.21
C ALA A 1067 -0.72 -19.77 -37.19
N SER A 1068 0.27 -18.97 -37.59
CA SER A 1068 0.05 -17.76 -38.40
C SER A 1068 -0.69 -18.04 -39.73
N GLY A 1069 -0.48 -19.22 -40.31
CA GLY A 1069 -1.15 -19.66 -41.54
C GLY A 1069 -2.56 -20.23 -41.33
N VAL A 1070 -2.91 -20.67 -40.12
CA VAL A 1070 -4.23 -21.22 -39.77
C VAL A 1070 -4.56 -20.84 -38.31
N PRO A 1071 -4.84 -19.55 -38.05
CA PRO A 1071 -4.99 -19.03 -36.71
C PRO A 1071 -6.33 -19.43 -36.09
N SER A 1072 -6.37 -19.47 -34.76
CA SER A 1072 -7.62 -19.66 -34.00
C SER A 1072 -8.57 -18.48 -34.12
N LEU A 1073 -8.04 -17.25 -34.09
CA LEU A 1073 -8.82 -16.01 -34.04
C LEU A 1073 -8.16 -14.92 -34.90
N MET A 1074 -8.97 -14.13 -35.59
CA MET A 1074 -8.55 -12.98 -36.38
C MET A 1074 -9.54 -11.82 -36.23
N PHE A 1075 -9.06 -10.60 -36.49
CA PHE A 1075 -9.91 -9.42 -36.68
C PHE A 1075 -9.69 -8.85 -38.08
N VAL A 1076 -10.79 -8.56 -38.77
CA VAL A 1076 -10.83 -7.96 -40.10
C VAL A 1076 -11.55 -6.61 -40.00
N ASP A 1077 -10.89 -5.54 -40.41
CA ASP A 1077 -11.52 -4.21 -40.41
C ASP A 1077 -12.59 -4.06 -41.50
N ASN A 1078 -13.31 -2.93 -41.49
CA ASN A 1078 -14.34 -2.60 -42.48
C ASN A 1078 -13.85 -2.51 -43.93
N ASP A 1079 -12.54 -2.39 -44.15
CA ASP A 1079 -11.92 -2.35 -45.48
C ASP A 1079 -11.49 -3.74 -45.96
N GLY A 1080 -11.66 -4.77 -45.13
CA GLY A 1080 -11.27 -6.15 -45.42
C GLY A 1080 -9.81 -6.48 -45.08
N ASN A 1081 -9.10 -5.62 -44.35
CA ASN A 1081 -7.73 -5.87 -43.93
C ASN A 1081 -7.69 -6.70 -42.65
N VAL A 1082 -6.85 -7.74 -42.64
CA VAL A 1082 -6.57 -8.50 -41.42
C VAL A 1082 -5.66 -7.68 -40.51
N LYS A 1083 -6.22 -7.13 -39.42
CA LYS A 1083 -5.51 -6.32 -38.43
C LYS A 1083 -4.98 -7.13 -37.26
N PHE A 1084 -5.58 -8.30 -36.99
CA PHE A 1084 -5.16 -9.21 -35.92
C PHE A 1084 -5.13 -10.67 -36.38
N ASN A 1085 -4.14 -11.41 -35.89
CA ASN A 1085 -3.96 -12.84 -36.17
C ASN A 1085 -3.34 -13.51 -34.94
N SER A 1086 -4.12 -14.35 -34.24
CA SER A 1086 -3.72 -15.01 -33.00
C SER A 1086 -2.54 -15.97 -33.19
N GLY A 1087 -2.25 -16.40 -34.40
CA GLY A 1087 -1.18 -17.33 -34.72
C GLY A 1087 0.19 -16.66 -34.88
N LYS A 1088 0.29 -15.34 -34.72
CA LYS A 1088 1.55 -14.57 -34.73
C LYS A 1088 2.01 -14.27 -33.30
N ALA A 1089 3.31 -14.10 -33.12
CA ALA A 1089 3.85 -13.64 -31.83
C ALA A 1089 3.41 -12.19 -31.52
N PRO A 1090 3.10 -11.86 -30.25
CA PRO A 1090 3.21 -12.72 -29.06
C PRO A 1090 1.99 -13.63 -28.81
N TYR A 1091 0.88 -13.42 -29.52
CA TYR A 1091 -0.43 -14.05 -29.26
C TYR A 1091 -0.46 -15.58 -29.40
N ASN A 1092 0.41 -16.15 -30.23
CA ASN A 1092 0.48 -17.59 -30.46
C ASN A 1092 0.84 -18.39 -29.20
N ALA A 1093 1.53 -17.77 -28.24
CA ALA A 1093 1.84 -18.38 -26.94
C ALA A 1093 0.68 -18.22 -25.93
N MET A 1094 -0.20 -17.25 -26.15
CA MET A 1094 -1.30 -16.90 -25.23
C MET A 1094 -2.57 -17.72 -25.47
N LEU A 1095 -2.78 -18.20 -26.70
CA LEU A 1095 -3.98 -18.95 -27.09
C LEU A 1095 -3.58 -20.30 -27.70
N ASN A 1096 -3.94 -21.39 -27.02
CA ASN A 1096 -3.56 -22.74 -27.41
C ASN A 1096 -4.53 -23.43 -28.39
N GLY A 1097 -5.41 -22.68 -29.03
CA GLY A 1097 -6.48 -23.23 -29.87
C GLY A 1097 -7.81 -22.53 -29.61
N SER A 1098 -8.88 -23.06 -30.19
CA SER A 1098 -10.23 -22.50 -30.10
C SER A 1098 -11.23 -23.65 -30.27
N ASP A 1099 -11.50 -24.41 -29.21
CA ASP A 1099 -12.38 -25.57 -29.30
C ASP A 1099 -13.78 -25.13 -29.71
N ARG A 1100 -14.26 -25.70 -30.82
CA ARG A 1100 -15.52 -25.37 -31.48
C ARG A 1100 -15.77 -23.88 -31.68
N ALA A 1101 -14.73 -23.06 -31.85
CA ALA A 1101 -14.82 -21.64 -32.24
C ALA A 1101 -15.73 -20.74 -31.35
N GLY A 1102 -16.05 -21.16 -30.13
CA GLY A 1102 -16.84 -20.36 -29.20
C GLY A 1102 -16.03 -19.17 -28.68
N PHE A 1103 -16.48 -17.95 -28.96
CA PHE A 1103 -15.90 -16.71 -28.42
C PHE A 1103 -16.96 -15.61 -28.36
N ALA A 1104 -16.71 -14.57 -27.56
CA ALA A 1104 -17.55 -13.38 -27.43
C ALA A 1104 -16.69 -12.12 -27.17
N ILE A 1105 -17.26 -10.96 -27.50
CA ILE A 1105 -16.73 -9.62 -27.22
C ILE A 1105 -17.81 -8.86 -26.45
N ASN A 1106 -17.45 -8.14 -25.39
CA ASN A 1106 -18.42 -7.34 -24.63
C ASN A 1106 -18.74 -6.00 -25.35
N ASP A 1107 -19.79 -5.31 -24.93
CA ASP A 1107 -20.28 -4.11 -25.65
C ASP A 1107 -19.32 -2.93 -25.61
N ALA A 1108 -18.60 -2.74 -24.50
CA ALA A 1108 -17.51 -1.76 -24.43
C ALA A 1108 -16.35 -2.08 -25.40
N SER A 1109 -16.32 -3.30 -25.94
CA SER A 1109 -15.30 -3.80 -26.85
C SER A 1109 -13.89 -3.70 -26.25
N ASP A 1110 -13.80 -3.96 -24.95
CA ASP A 1110 -12.59 -3.94 -24.14
C ASP A 1110 -12.31 -5.30 -23.48
N MET A 1111 -13.16 -6.31 -23.72
CA MET A 1111 -12.95 -7.68 -23.28
C MET A 1111 -13.27 -8.70 -24.37
N LEU A 1112 -12.37 -9.67 -24.53
CA LEU A 1112 -12.54 -10.83 -25.39
C LEU A 1112 -12.50 -12.11 -24.56
N VAL A 1113 -13.47 -13.00 -24.79
CA VAL A 1113 -13.49 -14.32 -24.17
C VAL A 1113 -13.53 -15.40 -25.23
N ILE A 1114 -12.66 -16.40 -25.14
CA ILE A 1114 -12.59 -17.51 -26.09
C ILE A 1114 -12.41 -18.84 -25.38
N ASN A 1115 -13.14 -19.87 -25.81
CA ASN A 1115 -12.94 -21.23 -25.34
C ASN A 1115 -11.71 -21.82 -26.05
N ASP A 1116 -10.63 -22.01 -25.32
CA ASP A 1116 -9.37 -22.48 -25.90
C ASP A 1116 -9.41 -23.95 -26.34
N GLY A 1117 -8.31 -24.43 -26.92
CA GLY A 1117 -8.21 -25.81 -27.39
C GLY A 1117 -8.29 -26.89 -26.29
N SER A 1118 -8.21 -26.51 -25.01
CA SER A 1118 -8.31 -27.37 -23.83
C SER A 1118 -9.67 -27.27 -23.13
N GLY A 1119 -10.61 -26.48 -23.65
CA GLY A 1119 -11.94 -26.31 -23.05
C GLY A 1119 -11.92 -25.44 -21.80
N VAL A 1120 -11.02 -24.45 -21.76
CA VAL A 1120 -10.91 -23.41 -20.74
C VAL A 1120 -11.26 -22.07 -21.38
N LEU A 1121 -12.10 -21.28 -20.70
CA LEU A 1121 -12.39 -19.92 -21.13
C LEU A 1121 -11.18 -19.04 -20.81
N GLN A 1122 -10.60 -18.44 -21.85
CA GLN A 1122 -9.53 -17.47 -21.75
C GLN A 1122 -10.13 -16.07 -21.94
N PHE A 1123 -9.96 -15.23 -20.93
CA PHE A 1123 -10.38 -13.83 -20.93
C PHE A 1123 -9.16 -12.98 -21.23
N TYR A 1124 -9.36 -11.99 -22.09
CA TYR A 1124 -8.33 -11.02 -22.43
C TYR A 1124 -8.89 -9.61 -22.29
N ASP A 1125 -8.10 -8.71 -21.71
CA ASP A 1125 -8.29 -7.28 -21.91
C ASP A 1125 -7.99 -6.98 -23.38
N LEU A 1126 -8.90 -6.25 -24.02
CA LEU A 1126 -8.85 -5.86 -25.42
C LEU A 1126 -8.62 -4.35 -25.49
N THR A 1127 -7.51 -3.95 -26.09
CA THR A 1127 -7.20 -2.55 -26.34
C THR A 1127 -7.08 -2.27 -27.83
N TRP A 1128 -7.15 -1.00 -28.20
CA TRP A 1128 -7.13 -0.57 -29.59
C TRP A 1128 -5.99 0.42 -29.80
N GLY A 1129 -5.20 0.18 -30.85
CA GLY A 1129 -4.08 1.03 -31.24
C GLY A 1129 -4.53 2.46 -31.60
N ARG A 1130 -3.55 3.36 -31.74
CA ARG A 1130 -3.80 4.79 -32.06
C ARG A 1130 -4.53 5.01 -33.40
N ASP A 1131 -4.52 4.02 -34.29
CA ASP A 1131 -5.28 4.06 -35.55
C ASP A 1131 -6.77 3.76 -35.36
N GLY A 1132 -7.21 3.45 -34.13
CA GLY A 1132 -8.59 3.15 -33.77
C GLY A 1132 -9.13 1.82 -34.30
N SER A 1133 -8.31 0.99 -34.96
CA SER A 1133 -8.78 -0.22 -35.66
C SER A 1133 -7.85 -1.44 -35.55
N THR A 1134 -6.66 -1.29 -34.97
CA THR A 1134 -5.77 -2.41 -34.68
C THR A 1134 -5.96 -2.87 -33.23
N PRO A 1135 -6.54 -4.06 -32.98
CA PRO A 1135 -6.71 -4.55 -31.62
C PRO A 1135 -5.44 -5.22 -31.08
N ASP A 1136 -5.29 -5.20 -29.76
CA ASP A 1136 -4.26 -5.90 -28.99
C ASP A 1136 -4.90 -6.58 -27.77
N ILE A 1137 -4.41 -7.76 -27.40
CA ILE A 1137 -4.98 -8.57 -26.30
C ILE A 1137 -3.94 -8.88 -25.23
N THR A 1138 -4.34 -8.80 -23.96
CA THR A 1138 -3.52 -9.21 -22.80
C THR A 1138 -4.28 -10.20 -21.93
N PRO A 1139 -3.68 -11.33 -21.50
CA PRO A 1139 -4.37 -12.32 -20.65
C PRO A 1139 -4.90 -11.68 -19.35
N LYS A 1140 -6.16 -11.99 -19.01
CA LYS A 1140 -6.85 -11.48 -17.82
C LYS A 1140 -7.22 -12.61 -16.85
N TYR A 1141 -8.07 -13.52 -17.29
CA TYR A 1141 -8.57 -14.66 -16.49
C TYR A 1141 -8.53 -15.97 -17.27
N SER A 1142 -8.45 -17.08 -16.54
CA SER A 1142 -8.72 -18.43 -17.08
C SER A 1142 -9.76 -19.12 -16.20
N TYR A 1143 -10.85 -19.60 -16.81
CA TYR A 1143 -11.95 -20.20 -16.05
C TYR A 1143 -12.49 -21.46 -16.73
N VAL A 1144 -12.80 -22.47 -15.92
CA VAL A 1144 -13.39 -23.73 -16.40
C VAL A 1144 -14.90 -23.68 -16.21
N ALA A 1145 -15.61 -23.27 -17.26
CA ALA A 1145 -17.07 -23.20 -17.27
C ALA A 1145 -17.73 -24.59 -17.17
N ASP A 1146 -18.66 -24.73 -16.23
CA ASP A 1146 -19.50 -25.93 -16.09
C ASP A 1146 -20.57 -26.10 -17.19
N ALA A 1147 -20.76 -25.08 -18.04
CA ALA A 1147 -21.64 -25.11 -19.21
C ALA A 1147 -21.11 -26.00 -20.33
N ARG A 1148 -19.79 -26.26 -20.33
CA ARG A 1148 -19.12 -27.07 -21.36
C ARG A 1148 -19.69 -28.47 -21.41
N ASN A 1149 -19.78 -29.04 -22.60
CA ASN A 1149 -20.19 -30.44 -22.73
C ASN A 1149 -19.12 -31.40 -22.19
N SER A 1150 -19.37 -32.71 -22.23
CA SER A 1150 -18.42 -33.73 -21.77
C SER A 1150 -17.10 -33.77 -22.56
N ALA A 1151 -17.03 -33.14 -23.73
CA ALA A 1151 -15.81 -32.99 -24.53
C ALA A 1151 -15.07 -31.68 -24.26
N GLY A 1152 -15.55 -30.84 -23.33
CA GLY A 1152 -14.98 -29.53 -23.02
C GLY A 1152 -15.40 -28.40 -23.95
N SER A 1153 -16.41 -28.61 -24.80
CA SER A 1153 -16.81 -27.62 -25.80
C SER A 1153 -17.82 -26.61 -25.30
N ILE A 1154 -17.54 -25.34 -25.61
CA ILE A 1154 -18.49 -24.23 -25.68
C ILE A 1154 -18.61 -23.83 -27.16
N PHE A 1155 -19.81 -23.86 -27.71
CA PHE A 1155 -20.03 -23.68 -29.14
C PHE A 1155 -20.32 -22.22 -29.51
N GLN A 1156 -20.93 -21.47 -28.59
CA GLN A 1156 -21.18 -20.04 -28.72
C GLN A 1156 -21.25 -19.38 -27.33
N MET A 1157 -20.88 -18.10 -27.28
CA MET A 1157 -21.00 -17.26 -26.10
C MET A 1157 -21.58 -15.90 -26.51
N ALA A 1158 -22.20 -15.21 -25.57
CA ALA A 1158 -22.66 -13.83 -25.71
C ALA A 1158 -22.65 -13.15 -24.34
N PHE A 1159 -22.50 -11.84 -24.32
CA PHE A 1159 -22.73 -11.04 -23.12
C PHE A 1159 -24.19 -10.57 -23.08
N ASP A 1160 -24.79 -10.57 -21.89
CA ASP A 1160 -26.04 -9.83 -21.66
C ASP A 1160 -25.77 -8.33 -21.47
N TYR A 1161 -26.83 -7.58 -21.16
CA TYR A 1161 -26.75 -6.12 -21.04
C TYR A 1161 -25.88 -5.65 -19.87
N ALA A 1162 -25.77 -6.44 -18.81
CA ALA A 1162 -24.95 -6.15 -17.64
C ALA A 1162 -23.54 -6.77 -17.69
N GLY A 1163 -23.14 -7.30 -18.86
CA GLY A 1163 -21.83 -7.93 -19.01
C GLY A 1163 -21.71 -9.31 -18.36
N ASN A 1164 -22.81 -9.98 -17.99
CA ASN A 1164 -22.76 -11.39 -17.64
C ASN A 1164 -22.50 -12.23 -18.89
N LEU A 1165 -21.59 -13.19 -18.79
CA LEU A 1165 -21.21 -14.08 -19.89
C LEU A 1165 -22.15 -15.28 -19.97
N VAL A 1166 -22.96 -15.35 -21.02
CA VAL A 1166 -23.82 -16.49 -21.36
C VAL A 1166 -23.04 -17.47 -22.22
N CYS A 1167 -22.85 -18.69 -21.73
CA CYS A 1167 -22.12 -19.77 -22.41
C CYS A 1167 -23.05 -20.90 -22.82
N ALA A 1168 -22.98 -21.31 -24.10
CA ALA A 1168 -23.73 -22.44 -24.64
C ALA A 1168 -22.81 -23.61 -24.99
N GLY A 1169 -22.92 -24.69 -24.24
CA GLY A 1169 -22.16 -25.93 -24.43
C GLY A 1169 -23.06 -27.16 -24.47
N GLY A 1170 -22.97 -28.00 -23.43
CA GLY A 1170 -23.94 -29.08 -23.19
C GLY A 1170 -25.16 -28.62 -22.39
N ASN A 1171 -25.05 -27.45 -21.76
CA ASN A 1171 -26.13 -26.70 -21.12
C ASN A 1171 -25.88 -25.19 -21.32
N ILE A 1172 -26.76 -24.36 -20.77
CA ILE A 1172 -26.57 -22.90 -20.69
C ILE A 1172 -26.05 -22.58 -19.29
N GLY A 1173 -24.90 -21.93 -19.19
CA GLY A 1173 -24.41 -21.32 -17.95
C GLY A 1173 -24.25 -19.83 -18.15
N ILE A 1174 -24.71 -19.04 -17.18
CA ILE A 1174 -24.54 -17.59 -17.15
C ILE A 1174 -23.58 -17.28 -16.02
N TYR A 1175 -22.50 -16.56 -16.32
CA TYR A 1175 -21.46 -16.23 -15.36
C TYR A 1175 -21.31 -14.73 -15.23
N SER A 1176 -21.42 -14.22 -14.00
CA SER A 1176 -21.01 -12.85 -13.72
C SER A 1176 -19.48 -12.75 -13.68
N LEU A 1177 -18.96 -11.57 -13.98
CA LEU A 1177 -17.52 -11.30 -14.02
C LEU A 1177 -17.15 -10.31 -12.91
N PRO A 1178 -15.95 -10.43 -12.31
CA PRO A 1178 -15.53 -9.57 -11.21
C PRO A 1178 -15.57 -8.08 -11.59
N THR A 1179 -16.21 -7.27 -10.74
CA THR A 1179 -16.27 -5.80 -10.84
C THR A 1179 -16.69 -5.20 -9.50
N ASP A 1180 -16.04 -4.09 -9.13
CA ASP A 1180 -16.43 -3.29 -7.96
C ASP A 1180 -17.60 -2.34 -8.28
N GLU A 1181 -17.82 -2.05 -9.57
CA GLU A 1181 -18.88 -1.16 -10.07
C GLU A 1181 -19.97 -1.98 -10.77
N ASN A 1182 -20.83 -2.65 -9.98
CA ASN A 1182 -21.99 -3.38 -10.51
C ASN A 1182 -23.18 -2.42 -10.76
N ILE A 1183 -23.02 -1.49 -11.71
CA ILE A 1183 -23.99 -0.44 -12.01
C ILE A 1183 -24.32 -0.44 -13.50
N HIS A 1184 -25.62 -0.51 -13.85
CA HIS A 1184 -26.06 -0.43 -15.25
C HIS A 1184 -27.29 0.46 -15.41
N THR A 1185 -27.27 1.27 -16.47
CA THR A 1185 -28.36 2.16 -16.86
C THR A 1185 -29.04 1.66 -18.13
N THR A 1186 -30.31 1.28 -18.01
CA THR A 1186 -31.15 0.86 -19.14
C THR A 1186 -32.03 2.04 -19.59
N PRO A 1187 -31.88 2.56 -20.83
CA PRO A 1187 -32.78 3.57 -21.36
C PRO A 1187 -34.14 2.97 -21.75
N ALA A 1188 -35.21 3.73 -21.60
CA ALA A 1188 -36.51 3.37 -22.17
C ALA A 1188 -36.48 3.43 -23.71
N THR A 1189 -37.37 2.69 -24.38
CA THR A 1189 -37.49 2.79 -25.84
C THR A 1189 -37.94 4.22 -26.22
N GLY A 1190 -37.55 4.69 -27.40
CA GLY A 1190 -37.99 6.00 -27.91
C GLY A 1190 -39.51 6.12 -28.09
N ASP A 1191 -40.25 5.01 -28.07
CA ASP A 1191 -41.71 5.00 -28.10
C ASP A 1191 -42.35 5.35 -26.75
N PHE A 1192 -41.56 5.38 -25.66
CA PHE A 1192 -41.97 5.78 -24.32
C PHE A 1192 -41.60 7.23 -23.98
N GLU A 1193 -41.50 8.09 -24.99
CA GLU A 1193 -41.44 9.54 -24.81
C GLU A 1193 -42.65 10.05 -24.02
N MET A 1194 -42.41 10.78 -22.94
CA MET A 1194 -43.46 11.36 -22.10
C MET A 1194 -43.62 12.85 -22.41
N ILE A 1195 -44.87 13.30 -22.59
CA ILE A 1195 -45.21 14.73 -22.57
C ILE A 1195 -45.76 15.06 -21.18
N VAL A 1196 -45.09 15.96 -20.46
CA VAL A 1196 -45.59 16.43 -19.15
C VAL A 1196 -46.87 17.25 -19.37
N ILE A 1197 -48.04 16.71 -19.04
CA ILE A 1197 -49.33 17.36 -19.32
C ILE A 1197 -49.66 18.37 -18.20
N PRO A 1198 -50.04 19.62 -18.52
CA PRO A 1198 -50.46 20.58 -17.51
C PRO A 1198 -51.76 20.14 -16.83
N THR A 1199 -51.80 20.21 -15.50
CA THR A 1199 -53.05 20.19 -14.72
C THR A 1199 -53.84 21.46 -15.00
N ALA A 1200 -54.83 21.39 -15.90
CA ALA A 1200 -55.76 22.50 -16.10
C ALA A 1200 -56.80 22.54 -14.98
N VAL A 1201 -56.65 23.44 -14.00
CA VAL A 1201 -57.48 24.65 -13.80
C VAL A 1201 -56.80 25.56 -12.76
N THR A 1202 -56.56 26.79 -13.19
CA THR A 1202 -56.26 28.04 -12.47
C THR A 1202 -56.71 28.15 -11.00
N GLU A 1203 -55.75 28.38 -10.11
CA GLU A 1203 -55.83 29.51 -9.18
C GLU A 1203 -54.67 30.47 -9.46
N THR A 1204 -55.00 31.69 -9.88
CA THR A 1204 -54.03 32.79 -9.92
C THR A 1204 -53.55 33.09 -8.50
N SER A 1205 -52.44 32.51 -8.06
CA SER A 1205 -51.69 33.06 -6.94
C SER A 1205 -50.94 34.28 -7.46
N VAL A 1206 -51.54 35.43 -7.22
CA VAL A 1206 -50.92 36.74 -7.38
C VAL A 1206 -49.55 36.68 -6.70
N ALA A 1207 -48.48 37.06 -7.40
CA ALA A 1207 -47.14 37.15 -6.83
C ALA A 1207 -47.22 37.90 -5.50
N LYS A 1208 -47.10 37.16 -4.39
CA LYS A 1208 -47.20 37.72 -3.06
C LYS A 1208 -45.92 38.50 -2.79
N THR A 1209 -46.04 39.81 -2.62
CA THR A 1209 -44.88 40.65 -2.32
C THR A 1209 -44.47 40.41 -0.88
N ILE A 1210 -43.21 40.05 -0.62
CA ILE A 1210 -42.70 39.87 0.74
C ILE A 1210 -42.66 41.25 1.42
N VAL A 1211 -43.31 41.36 2.58
CA VAL A 1211 -43.32 42.58 3.40
C VAL A 1211 -42.30 42.49 4.52
N SER A 1212 -42.06 41.31 5.08
CA SER A 1212 -41.02 41.11 6.09
C SER A 1212 -40.51 39.67 6.13
N GLU A 1213 -39.26 39.52 6.57
CA GLU A 1213 -38.61 38.25 6.88
C GLU A 1213 -38.04 38.31 8.30
N ARG A 1214 -38.23 37.24 9.06
CA ARG A 1214 -37.63 37.06 10.39
C ARG A 1214 -36.92 35.72 10.46
N TYR A 1215 -35.74 35.68 11.05
CA TYR A 1215 -34.88 34.49 11.11
C TYR A 1215 -34.86 33.97 12.54
N TYR A 1216 -35.10 32.68 12.73
CA TYR A 1216 -35.04 32.04 14.04
C TYR A 1216 -34.04 30.89 14.00
N ASP A 1217 -33.30 30.68 15.09
CA ASP A 1217 -32.58 29.43 15.27
C ASP A 1217 -33.52 28.32 15.79
N ILE A 1218 -33.01 27.09 15.90
CA ILE A 1218 -33.78 25.94 16.42
C ILE A 1218 -34.23 26.08 17.89
N ARG A 1219 -33.72 27.08 18.61
CA ARG A 1219 -34.13 27.42 19.99
C ARG A 1219 -35.25 28.46 20.01
N GLY A 1220 -35.64 28.99 18.85
CA GLY A 1220 -36.69 30.00 18.70
C GLY A 1220 -36.24 31.44 18.96
N ILE A 1221 -34.91 31.70 18.99
CA ILE A 1221 -34.38 33.06 19.17
C ILE A 1221 -34.35 33.79 17.82
N GLU A 1222 -34.89 35.00 17.77
CA GLU A 1222 -34.94 35.83 16.55
C GLU A 1222 -33.60 36.54 16.26
N TYR A 1223 -33.18 36.52 15.00
CA TYR A 1223 -31.97 37.15 14.47
C TYR A 1223 -32.30 38.03 13.26
N SER A 1224 -31.47 39.04 13.02
CA SER A 1224 -31.62 39.95 11.87
C SER A 1224 -31.15 39.34 10.53
N GLN A 1225 -30.47 38.20 10.57
CA GLN A 1225 -29.94 37.47 9.42
C GLN A 1225 -29.67 35.99 9.83
N PRO A 1226 -29.60 35.03 8.88
CA PRO A 1226 -29.38 33.62 9.22
C PRO A 1226 -28.01 33.37 9.88
N VAL A 1227 -28.01 32.59 10.96
CA VAL A 1227 -26.83 32.16 11.74
C VAL A 1227 -26.30 30.80 11.27
N LYS A 1228 -25.10 30.38 11.70
CA LYS A 1228 -24.52 29.08 11.30
C LYS A 1228 -25.36 27.91 11.83
N GLY A 1229 -25.73 26.96 10.98
CA GLY A 1229 -26.60 25.82 11.32
C GLY A 1229 -28.03 25.95 10.77
N VAL A 1230 -28.98 25.24 11.39
CA VAL A 1230 -30.39 25.22 10.96
C VAL A 1230 -31.10 26.52 11.38
N ASN A 1231 -31.68 27.22 10.41
CA ASN A 1231 -32.48 28.42 10.59
C ASN A 1231 -33.92 28.18 10.14
N ILE A 1232 -34.88 28.85 10.78
CA ILE A 1232 -36.26 28.95 10.34
C ILE A 1232 -36.52 30.40 9.92
N ILE A 1233 -36.79 30.60 8.64
CA ILE A 1233 -37.14 31.90 8.07
C ILE A 1233 -38.66 32.01 8.04
N VAL A 1234 -39.23 33.01 8.69
CA VAL A 1234 -40.67 33.32 8.63
C VAL A 1234 -40.86 34.55 7.72
N ARG A 1235 -41.37 34.32 6.52
CA ARG A 1235 -41.78 35.34 5.55
C ARG A 1235 -43.21 35.77 5.81
N THR A 1236 -43.48 37.07 5.83
CA THR A 1236 -44.83 37.63 5.80
C THR A 1236 -45.04 38.35 4.48
N TYR A 1237 -46.16 38.07 3.84
CA TYR A 1237 -46.53 38.63 2.54
C TYR A 1237 -47.49 39.82 2.68
N SER A 1238 -47.63 40.59 1.60
CA SER A 1238 -48.46 41.80 1.53
C SER A 1238 -49.95 41.56 1.74
N ASP A 1239 -50.41 40.32 1.62
CA ASP A 1239 -51.78 39.90 1.93
C ASP A 1239 -51.96 39.45 3.39
N GLY A 1240 -50.90 39.52 4.21
CA GLY A 1240 -50.89 39.14 5.62
C GLY A 1240 -50.62 37.65 5.88
N SER A 1241 -50.47 36.83 4.84
CA SER A 1241 -50.10 35.41 5.00
C SER A 1241 -48.63 35.24 5.40
N THR A 1242 -48.31 34.18 6.16
CA THR A 1242 -46.94 33.85 6.57
C THR A 1242 -46.50 32.49 6.05
N GLN A 1243 -45.21 32.36 5.68
CA GLN A 1243 -44.56 31.10 5.30
C GLN A 1243 -43.30 30.89 6.16
N SER A 1244 -43.16 29.70 6.73
CA SER A 1244 -41.95 29.30 7.48
C SER A 1244 -41.11 28.35 6.64
N ILE A 1245 -39.83 28.65 6.44
CA ILE A 1245 -38.90 27.88 5.61
C ILE A 1245 -37.70 27.47 6.47
N LYS A 1246 -37.38 26.18 6.50
CA LYS A 1246 -36.15 25.69 7.15
C LYS A 1246 -34.98 25.80 6.15
N VAL A 1247 -33.89 26.45 6.54
CA VAL A 1247 -32.71 26.67 5.71
C VAL A 1247 -31.45 26.34 6.52
N ILE A 1248 -30.52 25.59 5.94
CA ILE A 1248 -29.22 25.27 6.54
C ILE A 1248 -28.19 26.22 5.94
N LYS A 1249 -27.41 26.89 6.80
CA LYS A 1249 -26.35 27.83 6.41
C LYS A 1249 -25.00 27.44 7.00
#